data_AF-A0A849I1S8-F1
#
_entry.id   AF-A0A849I1S8-F1
#
_cell.length_a   1.000
_cell.length_b   1.000
_cell.length_c   1.000
_cell.angle_alpha   90.00
_cell.angle_beta   90.00
_cell.angle_gamma   90.00
#
_symmetry.space_group_name_H-M   'P 1'
#
loop_
_entity.id
_entity.type
_entity.pdbx_description
1 polymer ?
#
loop_
_entity_poly.entity_id
_entity_poly.type
_entity_poly.pdbx_seq_one_letter_code
_entity_poly.pdbx_strand_id
1 'polypeptide(L)'
;MRVIFLFLLTVLLTGCSNESANYPHGKYNSRDNIYFSSFSQQPKTLDPAVSYSSDEAVFVAQVVEPPLQYHFLKRPYVLVPLTAQKMPQIRYIYATEPRQVTGRDFILEPALINKFRTPLDYYCDFFQSEPQNFSPCFDSATQIMPGRKSESNFKPFLPTSSSVHILYTVYRIQIQPHIFYQPHPAFATLENGQYRYLNFSTQELAKYHDLRDFKYTGTRELTADDYVYEIKRLASPLTNSPIQGLMSTHIPGFDSFAQTLQQHYQPGHFLDLRKYPLDAVKTIDRYTYEITINGVFKQFPYWLAMSFFGPVPWEADQLYSSSALQKNNIGFSTYPVGTGPYMIQINNPNSEIVMQRNPNFHLETYPTEGEPDDVKNGYLKNAGKRLPFVDTFLFSLEKESIPGWVKFLQGYYDSSGIGADNFAQAIQINNKGQPLVSPELAKQDIRLRTALLPTISYFAFNMKDPIVGGYGEAQKKLRQAIAIAINTEEFISIFLNGRGQIAYSPIPPGIFGFNKQLINPYTTDWYHAEPHTKSLAYAKKLLAEAGYPNGINAKTGNPLILYYDAISGLGADERAQYQWMQNEFAQLGIQLIIRDSDYNRFQDKISTGNVQIFAWGWSADYPDPENFLFTLYGPNGQLVSGGENPTNYDNPKFNQLFTQMINRPNDAERRALIDEMVSTFQEDTPWFGILYGESYVLGQHWVTPNKINGMANNTLKYIQLNPKERATLQKQWNRAQYGYLLIVLIVSFLSFVPFILKYRKMQRQPPKKVKYEHSSK
;
A
#
# COMPACT_ATOMS: atom_id res chain seq x y z
N MET A 1 8.58 46.85 -40.30
CA MET A 1 7.12 46.65 -40.54
C MET A 1 6.79 45.27 -41.10
N ARG A 2 7.39 44.82 -42.20
CA ARG A 2 7.09 43.48 -42.79
C ARG A 2 7.30 42.29 -41.83
N VAL A 3 8.34 42.33 -41.00
CA VAL A 3 8.64 41.26 -40.02
C VAL A 3 7.59 41.19 -38.88
N ILE A 4 7.05 42.34 -38.45
CA ILE A 4 6.02 42.42 -37.40
C ILE A 4 4.68 41.89 -37.92
N PHE A 5 4.37 42.14 -39.20
CA PHE A 5 3.15 41.65 -39.84
C PHE A 5 3.20 40.12 -40.04
N LEU A 6 4.36 39.57 -40.38
CA LEU A 6 4.60 38.11 -40.44
C LEU A 6 4.52 37.45 -39.05
N PHE A 7 4.94 38.14 -37.99
CA PHE A 7 4.83 37.66 -36.61
C PHE A 7 3.36 37.65 -36.12
N LEU A 8 2.57 38.68 -36.46
CA LEU A 8 1.13 38.71 -36.16
C LEU A 8 0.34 37.67 -36.94
N LEU A 9 0.71 37.39 -38.20
CA LEU A 9 0.05 36.37 -39.03
C LEU A 9 0.33 34.95 -38.53
N THR A 10 1.53 34.69 -38.00
CA THR A 10 1.90 33.38 -37.41
C THR A 10 1.21 33.13 -36.08
N VAL A 11 0.94 34.17 -35.27
CA VAL A 11 0.13 34.07 -34.04
C VAL A 11 -1.36 33.81 -34.34
N LEU A 12 -1.88 34.25 -35.49
CA LEU A 12 -3.27 34.01 -35.90
C LEU A 12 -3.49 32.59 -36.47
N LEU A 13 -2.44 31.92 -36.96
CA LEU A 13 -2.52 30.59 -37.58
C LEU A 13 -2.44 29.43 -36.58
N THR A 14 -2.18 29.66 -35.30
CA THR A 14 -2.11 28.63 -34.25
C THR A 14 -3.45 28.34 -33.56
N GLY A 15 -4.54 28.98 -33.96
CA GLY A 15 -5.84 28.94 -33.28
C GLY A 15 -6.75 27.73 -33.56
N CYS A 16 -6.29 26.70 -34.29
CA CYS A 16 -7.12 25.54 -34.66
C CYS A 16 -6.80 24.28 -33.84
N SER A 17 -6.77 24.38 -32.51
CA SER A 17 -6.89 23.21 -31.62
C SER A 17 -8.21 23.27 -30.87
N ASN A 18 -8.92 22.14 -30.78
CA ASN A 18 -10.17 22.05 -29.99
C ASN A 18 -9.92 22.17 -28.46
N GLU A 19 -8.65 22.04 -28.04
CA GLU A 19 -8.19 22.17 -26.66
C GLU A 19 -7.49 23.52 -26.44
N SER A 20 -7.48 23.99 -25.19
CA SER A 20 -6.79 25.23 -24.82
C SER A 20 -5.28 25.13 -25.12
N ALA A 21 -4.64 26.25 -25.47
CA ALA A 21 -3.21 26.29 -25.82
C ALA A 21 -2.26 25.75 -24.73
N ASN A 22 -2.72 25.58 -23.49
CA ASN A 22 -1.95 25.09 -22.34
C ASN A 22 -2.43 23.73 -21.81
N TYR A 23 -3.06 22.91 -22.65
CA TYR A 23 -3.57 21.59 -22.25
C TYR A 23 -2.42 20.63 -21.91
N PRO A 24 -2.33 20.09 -20.68
CA PRO A 24 -1.14 19.39 -20.20
C PRO A 24 -1.00 17.94 -20.70
N HIS A 25 -2.08 17.33 -21.20
CA HIS A 25 -2.07 15.90 -21.58
C HIS A 25 -1.74 15.67 -23.06
N GLY A 26 -1.10 16.64 -23.72
CA GLY A 26 -0.57 16.51 -25.07
C GLY A 26 -1.58 15.96 -26.08
N LYS A 27 -1.40 14.70 -26.49
CA LYS A 27 -2.20 14.03 -27.55
C LYS A 27 -3.56 13.49 -27.11
N TYR A 28 -3.84 13.41 -25.81
CA TYR A 28 -5.08 12.79 -25.29
C TYR A 28 -6.25 13.79 -25.31
N ASN A 29 -7.47 13.37 -25.68
CA ASN A 29 -8.61 14.29 -25.71
C ASN A 29 -9.34 14.35 -24.37
N SER A 30 -9.76 15.55 -23.96
CA SER A 30 -10.56 15.73 -22.74
C SER A 30 -11.90 14.98 -22.76
N ARG A 31 -12.43 14.69 -23.96
CA ARG A 31 -13.69 13.96 -24.20
C ARG A 31 -13.56 12.44 -24.22
N ASP A 32 -12.35 11.91 -24.19
CA ASP A 32 -12.14 10.46 -24.19
C ASP A 32 -12.42 9.88 -22.80
N ASN A 33 -12.75 8.60 -22.72
CA ASN A 33 -12.96 7.88 -21.46
C ASN A 33 -11.63 7.53 -20.76
N ILE A 34 -10.84 8.57 -20.50
CA ILE A 34 -9.53 8.54 -19.85
C ILE A 34 -9.67 9.19 -18.48
N TYR A 35 -9.19 8.53 -17.44
CA TYR A 35 -9.03 9.13 -16.11
C TYR A 35 -7.64 9.73 -15.97
N PHE A 36 -7.56 11.02 -15.65
CA PHE A 36 -6.32 11.77 -15.49
C PHE A 36 -5.99 11.94 -14.01
N SER A 37 -4.81 11.50 -13.62
CA SER A 37 -4.29 11.62 -12.26
C SER A 37 -2.78 11.83 -12.26
N SER A 38 -2.20 11.86 -11.07
CA SER A 38 -0.77 12.06 -10.89
C SER A 38 -0.18 11.10 -9.85
N PHE A 39 1.13 10.87 -9.96
CA PHE A 39 1.94 10.18 -8.96
C PHE A 39 3.15 11.04 -8.61
N SER A 40 3.59 11.02 -7.35
CA SER A 40 4.74 11.81 -6.89
C SER A 40 5.99 10.97 -6.68
N GLN A 41 5.83 9.71 -6.28
CA GLN A 41 6.90 8.74 -6.11
C GLN A 41 6.95 7.76 -7.26
N GLN A 42 8.15 7.54 -7.78
CA GLN A 42 8.39 6.63 -8.89
C GLN A 42 8.34 5.18 -8.38
N PRO A 43 7.54 4.28 -8.97
CA PRO A 43 7.58 2.86 -8.61
C PRO A 43 8.97 2.29 -8.92
N LYS A 44 9.55 1.52 -7.99
CA LYS A 44 10.90 0.93 -8.18
C LYS A 44 10.81 -0.36 -8.98
N THR A 45 9.73 -1.12 -8.78
CA THR A 45 9.42 -2.34 -9.53
C THR A 45 7.91 -2.52 -9.65
N LEU A 46 7.47 -3.16 -10.73
CA LEU A 46 6.10 -3.64 -10.91
C LEU A 46 6.01 -5.17 -10.90
N ASP A 47 7.07 -5.90 -10.54
CA ASP A 47 7.03 -7.36 -10.40
C ASP A 47 6.19 -7.74 -9.17
N PRO A 48 5.09 -8.50 -9.31
CA PRO A 48 4.26 -8.89 -8.18
C PRO A 48 5.02 -9.66 -7.10
N ALA A 49 6.08 -10.40 -7.44
CA ALA A 49 6.87 -11.17 -6.49
C ALA A 49 7.85 -10.31 -5.65
N VAL A 50 8.11 -9.07 -6.08
CA VAL A 50 9.12 -8.17 -5.48
C VAL A 50 8.49 -6.92 -4.90
N SER A 51 7.41 -6.43 -5.50
CA SER A 51 6.72 -5.21 -5.08
C SER A 51 6.15 -5.35 -3.67
N TYR A 52 6.52 -4.40 -2.80
CA TYR A 52 6.11 -4.36 -1.39
C TYR A 52 5.75 -2.96 -0.90
N SER A 53 5.72 -1.95 -1.79
CA SER A 53 5.36 -0.58 -1.42
C SER A 53 3.95 -0.21 -1.87
N SER A 54 3.30 0.68 -1.11
CA SER A 54 1.95 1.16 -1.44
C SER A 54 1.88 1.85 -2.80
N ASP A 55 2.92 2.57 -3.20
CA ASP A 55 2.95 3.31 -4.46
C ASP A 55 2.99 2.39 -5.68
N GLU A 56 3.68 1.26 -5.57
CA GLU A 56 3.69 0.22 -6.60
C GLU A 56 2.37 -0.56 -6.62
N ALA A 57 1.79 -0.83 -5.45
CA ALA A 57 0.54 -1.57 -5.31
C ALA A 57 -0.64 -0.92 -6.07
N VAL A 58 -0.63 0.42 -6.20
CA VAL A 58 -1.61 1.17 -7.01
C VAL A 58 -1.65 0.66 -8.46
N PHE A 59 -0.51 0.25 -9.01
CA PHE A 59 -0.39 -0.23 -10.39
C PHE A 59 -0.48 -1.76 -10.47
N VAL A 60 0.30 -2.48 -9.65
CA VAL A 60 0.40 -3.95 -9.71
C VAL A 60 -0.96 -4.61 -9.49
N ALA A 61 -1.74 -4.11 -8.52
CA ALA A 61 -3.04 -4.69 -8.15
C ALA A 61 -4.13 -4.51 -9.22
N GLN A 62 -3.90 -3.70 -10.26
CA GLN A 62 -4.84 -3.58 -11.39
C GLN A 62 -4.56 -4.58 -12.51
N VAL A 63 -3.36 -5.17 -12.49
CA VAL A 63 -2.86 -6.07 -13.53
C VAL A 63 -2.91 -7.52 -13.04
N VAL A 64 -2.46 -7.77 -11.81
CA VAL A 64 -2.33 -9.11 -11.25
C VAL A 64 -3.43 -9.37 -10.21
N GLU A 65 -4.15 -10.48 -10.36
CA GLU A 65 -5.31 -10.80 -9.52
C GLU A 65 -5.07 -12.02 -8.64
N PRO A 66 -4.88 -11.83 -7.31
CA PRO A 66 -4.80 -12.95 -6.38
C PRO A 66 -6.14 -13.69 -6.23
N PRO A 67 -6.16 -14.88 -5.60
CA PRO A 67 -7.39 -15.68 -5.46
C PRO A 67 -8.51 -14.96 -4.70
N LEU A 68 -8.16 -14.08 -3.76
CA LEU A 68 -9.10 -13.31 -2.95
C LEU A 68 -8.91 -11.80 -3.16
N GLN A 69 -9.88 -11.02 -2.74
CA GLN A 69 -9.79 -9.56 -2.63
C GLN A 69 -10.58 -9.06 -1.42
N TYR A 70 -10.41 -7.80 -1.03
CA TYR A 70 -11.30 -7.19 -0.06
C TYR A 70 -12.59 -6.70 -0.73
N HIS A 71 -13.72 -6.91 -0.07
CA HIS A 71 -14.99 -6.33 -0.50
C HIS A 71 -14.87 -4.81 -0.54
N PHE A 72 -15.20 -4.20 -1.68
CA PHE A 72 -14.97 -2.78 -1.91
C PHE A 72 -15.64 -1.87 -0.86
N LEU A 73 -16.93 -2.12 -0.59
CA LEU A 73 -17.75 -1.27 0.29
C LEU A 73 -17.80 -1.67 1.78
N LYS A 74 -17.72 -2.95 2.15
CA LYS A 74 -17.99 -3.40 3.53
C LYS A 74 -16.92 -2.93 4.52
N ARG A 75 -17.34 -2.45 5.69
CA ARG A 75 -16.53 -2.19 6.87
C ARG A 75 -17.15 -2.94 8.06
N PRO A 76 -16.38 -3.57 8.96
CA PRO A 76 -14.94 -3.84 8.87
C PRO A 76 -14.57 -4.58 7.57
N TYR A 77 -13.30 -4.55 7.19
CA TYR A 77 -12.83 -5.13 5.94
C TYR A 77 -13.10 -6.65 5.88
N VAL A 78 -13.66 -7.12 4.77
CA VAL A 78 -14.04 -8.53 4.57
C VAL A 78 -13.38 -9.07 3.32
N LEU A 79 -12.74 -10.23 3.42
CA LEU A 79 -12.25 -10.97 2.26
C LEU A 79 -13.41 -11.61 1.48
N VAL A 80 -13.34 -11.53 0.16
CA VAL A 80 -14.25 -12.18 -0.78
C VAL A 80 -13.44 -12.84 -1.90
N PRO A 81 -13.99 -13.87 -2.57
CA PRO A 81 -13.34 -14.45 -3.73
C PRO A 81 -13.12 -13.41 -4.85
N LEU A 82 -11.97 -13.49 -5.53
CA LEU A 82 -11.68 -12.75 -6.77
C LEU A 82 -11.59 -13.72 -7.94
N THR A 83 -10.43 -14.34 -8.17
CA THR A 83 -10.29 -15.40 -9.18
C THR A 83 -10.64 -16.77 -8.60
N ALA A 84 -10.65 -16.93 -7.27
CA ALA A 84 -11.20 -18.11 -6.62
C ALA A 84 -12.72 -18.19 -6.83
N GLN A 85 -13.27 -19.39 -6.93
CA GLN A 85 -14.72 -19.61 -7.03
C GLN A 85 -15.43 -19.36 -5.69
N LYS A 86 -14.73 -19.62 -4.58
CA LYS A 86 -15.21 -19.50 -3.20
C LYS A 86 -14.02 -19.31 -2.26
N MET A 87 -14.30 -19.02 -0.99
CA MET A 87 -13.24 -18.98 0.04
C MET A 87 -12.50 -20.33 0.11
N PRO A 88 -11.19 -20.36 0.40
CA PRO A 88 -10.40 -21.58 0.42
C PRO A 88 -10.97 -22.63 1.38
N GLN A 89 -10.93 -23.89 0.97
CA GLN A 89 -11.28 -25.00 1.85
C GLN A 89 -10.07 -25.31 2.75
N ILE A 90 -10.28 -25.27 4.06
CA ILE A 90 -9.22 -25.46 5.06
C ILE A 90 -9.31 -26.87 5.63
N ARG A 91 -8.19 -27.58 5.63
CA ARG A 91 -8.04 -28.89 6.30
C ARG A 91 -6.82 -28.88 7.21
N TYR A 92 -6.98 -29.36 8.43
CA TYR A 92 -5.88 -29.51 9.38
C TYR A 92 -5.28 -30.92 9.30
N ILE A 93 -3.95 -30.99 9.37
CA ILE A 93 -3.19 -32.23 9.52
C ILE A 93 -2.68 -32.27 10.96
N TYR A 94 -2.99 -33.36 11.65
CA TYR A 94 -2.70 -33.53 13.08
C TYR A 94 -1.60 -34.57 13.31
N ALA A 95 -0.90 -34.46 14.43
CA ALA A 95 -0.12 -35.55 15.00
C ALA A 95 -0.56 -35.85 16.44
N THR A 96 -0.48 -37.13 16.80
CA THR A 96 -0.63 -37.64 18.16
C THR A 96 0.77 -37.77 18.77
N GLU A 97 1.04 -37.02 19.84
CA GLU A 97 2.30 -36.90 20.62
C GLU A 97 3.54 -36.23 19.96
N PRO A 98 4.35 -35.48 20.73
CA PRO A 98 5.49 -34.73 20.22
C PRO A 98 6.70 -35.64 20.03
N ARG A 99 6.99 -36.08 18.81
CA ARG A 99 8.37 -36.47 18.48
C ARG A 99 9.20 -35.20 18.44
N GLN A 100 10.26 -35.13 19.26
CA GLN A 100 11.33 -34.17 19.05
C GLN A 100 11.88 -34.38 17.64
N VAL A 101 11.55 -33.48 16.72
CA VAL A 101 12.11 -33.47 15.37
C VAL A 101 13.53 -32.92 15.49
N THR A 102 14.51 -33.79 15.71
CA THR A 102 15.92 -33.47 15.50
C THR A 102 16.20 -33.50 14.00
N GLY A 103 16.91 -32.50 13.48
CA GLY A 103 17.05 -32.16 12.05
C GLY A 103 17.76 -33.16 11.12
N ARG A 104 17.46 -34.46 11.20
CA ARG A 104 17.95 -35.51 10.28
C ARG A 104 16.87 -36.47 9.76
N ASP A 105 15.59 -36.29 10.09
CA ASP A 105 14.52 -37.20 9.65
C ASP A 105 13.76 -36.70 8.40
N PHE A 106 14.47 -36.10 7.44
CA PHE A 106 13.93 -35.82 6.11
C PHE A 106 14.34 -36.92 5.12
N ILE A 107 13.73 -38.08 5.26
CA ILE A 107 13.49 -39.00 4.15
C ILE A 107 12.07 -39.53 4.33
N LEU A 108 11.12 -38.99 3.57
CA LEU A 108 9.80 -39.59 3.45
C LEU A 108 9.93 -40.87 2.62
N GLU A 109 9.95 -42.03 3.29
CA GLU A 109 9.77 -43.32 2.64
C GLU A 109 8.38 -43.38 1.97
N PRO A 110 8.28 -43.70 0.67
CA PRO A 110 7.01 -43.80 -0.05
C PRO A 110 6.01 -44.82 0.56
N ALA A 111 6.46 -45.69 1.45
CA ALA A 111 5.66 -46.73 2.09
C ALA A 111 4.70 -46.21 3.18
N LEU A 112 4.88 -44.98 3.69
CA LEU A 112 4.01 -44.41 4.75
C LEU A 112 2.78 -43.67 4.21
N ILE A 113 2.70 -43.38 2.91
CA ILE A 113 1.57 -42.66 2.29
C ILE A 113 0.32 -43.56 2.18
N ASN A 114 0.46 -44.88 2.20
CA ASN A 114 -0.66 -45.83 2.08
C ASN A 114 -1.21 -46.36 3.41
N LYS A 115 -0.83 -45.81 4.58
CA LYS A 115 -1.34 -46.25 5.89
C LYS A 115 -2.25 -45.27 6.61
N PHE A 116 -2.47 -44.07 6.09
CA PHE A 116 -3.41 -43.12 6.69
C PHE A 116 -4.80 -43.31 6.09
N ARG A 117 -5.57 -44.21 6.71
CA ARG A 117 -7.02 -44.33 6.46
C ARG A 117 -7.70 -42.99 6.79
N THR A 118 -8.64 -42.61 5.93
CA THR A 118 -9.46 -41.40 6.03
C THR A 118 -10.25 -41.33 7.35
N PRO A 119 -10.54 -40.13 7.89
CA PRO A 119 -11.34 -39.94 9.10
C PRO A 119 -12.85 -40.11 8.86
N LEU A 120 -13.24 -41.21 8.21
CA LEU A 120 -14.64 -41.67 8.14
C LEU A 120 -14.88 -42.94 8.99
N ASP A 121 -13.82 -43.60 9.47
CA ASP A 121 -13.92 -44.86 10.20
C ASP A 121 -14.03 -44.70 11.73
N TYR A 122 -13.93 -43.48 12.28
CA TYR A 122 -13.94 -43.25 13.73
C TYR A 122 -15.33 -43.05 14.36
N TYR A 123 -16.41 -43.17 13.58
CA TYR A 123 -17.78 -42.97 14.08
C TYR A 123 -18.59 -44.26 14.30
N CYS A 124 -17.98 -45.45 14.19
CA CYS A 124 -18.67 -46.72 14.42
C CYS A 124 -18.16 -47.55 15.62
N ASP A 125 -17.04 -47.19 16.25
CA ASP A 125 -16.44 -48.02 17.31
C ASP A 125 -16.82 -47.61 18.75
N PHE A 126 -17.78 -46.68 18.94
CA PHE A 126 -18.22 -46.25 20.28
C PHE A 126 -19.52 -46.92 20.78
N PHE A 127 -20.13 -47.83 20.01
CA PHE A 127 -21.35 -48.53 20.42
C PHE A 127 -21.30 -50.03 20.11
N GLN A 128 -20.32 -50.77 20.65
CA GLN A 128 -20.40 -52.24 20.76
C GLN A 128 -19.72 -52.78 22.03
N SER A 129 -20.37 -52.55 23.18
CA SER A 129 -20.41 -53.47 24.33
C SER A 129 -21.66 -53.08 25.14
N GLU A 130 -22.86 -53.58 24.85
CA GLU A 130 -23.35 -54.92 25.22
C GLU A 130 -24.75 -55.18 24.56
N PRO A 131 -25.33 -56.40 24.65
CA PRO A 131 -25.93 -57.11 23.52
C PRO A 131 -27.34 -56.63 23.17
N GLN A 132 -27.70 -56.67 21.87
CA GLN A 132 -28.95 -57.21 21.31
C GLN A 132 -29.05 -56.94 19.79
N ASN A 133 -29.43 -57.98 19.04
CA ASN A 133 -29.97 -58.02 17.67
C ASN A 133 -29.13 -57.48 16.50
N PHE A 134 -28.76 -58.38 15.60
CA PHE A 134 -28.27 -58.03 14.26
C PHE A 134 -28.96 -58.85 13.15
N SER A 135 -29.54 -58.12 12.20
CA SER A 135 -29.41 -58.33 10.75
C SER A 135 -29.84 -57.03 10.02
N PRO A 136 -29.50 -56.81 8.73
CA PRO A 136 -28.52 -55.78 8.35
C PRO A 136 -29.12 -54.64 7.51
N CYS A 137 -28.40 -53.52 7.44
CA CYS A 137 -28.68 -52.46 6.47
C CYS A 137 -28.39 -52.94 5.03
N PHE A 138 -29.42 -52.90 4.19
CA PHE A 138 -29.30 -52.55 2.78
C PHE A 138 -30.52 -51.74 2.33
N ASP A 139 -30.25 -50.86 1.37
CA ASP A 139 -31.12 -50.28 0.35
C ASP A 139 -31.79 -48.90 0.49
N SER A 140 -31.56 -48.16 -0.61
CA SER A 140 -32.45 -47.25 -1.33
C SER A 140 -32.37 -45.74 -1.07
N ALA A 141 -31.55 -45.12 -1.92
CA ALA A 141 -31.86 -44.03 -2.84
C ALA A 141 -33.26 -43.33 -2.77
N THR A 142 -33.20 -42.00 -2.94
CA THR A 142 -34.20 -41.12 -3.58
C THR A 142 -35.44 -40.70 -2.80
N GLN A 143 -35.46 -39.43 -2.35
CA GLN A 143 -36.62 -38.56 -2.54
C GLN A 143 -36.24 -37.07 -2.42
N ILE A 144 -36.53 -36.32 -3.47
CA ILE A 144 -36.46 -34.86 -3.55
C ILE A 144 -37.73 -34.29 -2.90
N MET A 145 -37.56 -33.29 -2.01
CA MET A 145 -38.59 -32.30 -1.66
C MET A 145 -37.91 -30.92 -1.64
N PRO A 146 -38.50 -29.87 -2.26
CA PRO A 146 -37.88 -28.56 -2.34
C PRO A 146 -38.25 -27.69 -1.12
N GLY A 147 -37.28 -26.92 -0.62
CA GLY A 147 -37.56 -25.78 0.25
C GLY A 147 -36.89 -25.83 1.63
N ARG A 148 -35.60 -25.49 1.69
CA ARG A 148 -34.99 -24.72 2.79
C ARG A 148 -33.61 -24.25 2.35
N LYS A 149 -33.37 -22.94 2.46
CA LYS A 149 -32.03 -22.35 2.29
C LYS A 149 -31.09 -23.02 3.29
N SER A 150 -30.08 -23.76 2.82
CA SER A 150 -29.03 -24.27 3.71
C SER A 150 -27.99 -23.18 3.93
N GLU A 151 -28.01 -22.57 5.11
CA GLU A 151 -26.81 -21.95 5.66
C GLU A 151 -25.83 -23.07 6.03
N SER A 152 -24.76 -23.22 5.26
CA SER A 152 -23.70 -24.18 5.54
C SER A 152 -22.81 -23.66 6.68
N ASN A 153 -23.26 -23.81 7.92
CA ASN A 153 -22.41 -23.68 9.11
C ASN A 153 -21.59 -24.96 9.30
N PHE A 154 -20.57 -25.18 8.47
CA PHE A 154 -19.52 -26.15 8.78
C PHE A 154 -18.49 -25.47 9.70
N LYS A 155 -18.61 -25.68 11.01
CA LYS A 155 -17.52 -25.38 11.95
C LYS A 155 -16.52 -26.55 11.92
N PRO A 156 -15.24 -26.34 11.57
CA PRO A 156 -14.24 -27.39 11.71
C PRO A 156 -14.08 -27.76 13.19
N PHE A 157 -14.19 -29.05 13.49
CA PHE A 157 -14.08 -29.61 14.84
C PHE A 157 -12.61 -29.51 15.31
N LEU A 158 -12.37 -28.76 16.38
CA LEU A 158 -11.08 -28.77 17.10
C LEU A 158 -11.18 -29.84 18.21
N PRO A 159 -10.41 -30.93 18.16
CA PRO A 159 -10.44 -31.93 19.23
C PRO A 159 -9.94 -31.31 20.54
N THR A 160 -10.68 -31.55 21.62
CA THR A 160 -10.45 -31.00 22.97
C THR A 160 -9.45 -31.82 23.80
N SER A 161 -8.69 -32.74 23.21
CA SER A 161 -7.71 -33.55 23.93
C SER A 161 -6.32 -32.92 23.85
N SER A 162 -5.63 -32.85 24.98
CA SER A 162 -4.29 -32.27 25.17
C SER A 162 -3.14 -32.98 24.43
N SER A 163 -3.41 -34.05 23.66
CA SER A 163 -2.40 -34.88 22.98
C SER A 163 -2.36 -34.74 21.45
N VAL A 164 -3.22 -33.89 20.88
CA VAL A 164 -3.36 -33.71 19.42
C VAL A 164 -2.99 -32.28 19.04
N HIS A 165 -1.91 -32.11 18.28
CA HIS A 165 -1.47 -30.81 17.78
C HIS A 165 -1.62 -30.73 16.26
N ILE A 166 -2.00 -29.54 15.76
CA ILE A 166 -2.05 -29.26 14.32
C ILE A 166 -0.62 -29.06 13.84
N LEU A 167 -0.11 -29.97 13.00
CA LEU A 167 1.20 -29.85 12.37
C LEU A 167 1.16 -28.94 11.15
N TYR A 168 0.11 -29.07 10.33
CA TYR A 168 -0.03 -28.30 9.10
C TYR A 168 -1.47 -27.87 8.87
N THR A 169 -1.63 -26.75 8.16
CA THR A 169 -2.90 -26.32 7.59
C THR A 169 -2.81 -26.37 6.07
N VAL A 170 -3.75 -27.05 5.43
CA VAL A 170 -3.85 -27.14 3.96
C VAL A 170 -4.99 -26.24 3.49
N TYR A 171 -4.68 -25.31 2.59
CA TYR A 171 -5.61 -24.46 1.88
C TYR A 171 -5.80 -25.00 0.47
N ARG A 172 -6.97 -25.57 0.20
CA ARG A 172 -7.38 -25.96 -1.16
C ARG A 172 -8.13 -24.81 -1.81
N ILE A 173 -7.63 -24.35 -2.95
CA ILE A 173 -8.16 -23.21 -3.69
C ILE A 173 -8.64 -23.70 -5.06
N GLN A 174 -9.89 -23.42 -5.37
CA GLN A 174 -10.51 -23.72 -6.66
C GLN A 174 -10.73 -22.38 -7.38
N ILE A 175 -10.09 -22.20 -8.54
CA ILE A 175 -10.20 -20.99 -9.36
C ILE A 175 -11.37 -21.09 -10.33
N GLN A 176 -11.88 -19.93 -10.74
CA GLN A 176 -12.94 -19.84 -11.74
C GLN A 176 -12.38 -20.20 -13.13
N PRO A 177 -13.13 -20.96 -13.95
CA PRO A 177 -12.76 -21.20 -15.34
C PRO A 177 -12.96 -19.93 -16.19
N HIS A 178 -12.41 -19.91 -17.39
CA HIS A 178 -12.60 -18.85 -18.38
C HIS A 178 -12.10 -17.46 -17.95
N ILE A 179 -11.11 -17.40 -17.08
CA ILE A 179 -10.30 -16.21 -16.85
C ILE A 179 -9.12 -16.23 -17.83
N PHE A 180 -8.86 -15.12 -18.51
CA PHE A 180 -7.83 -15.02 -19.54
C PHE A 180 -6.83 -13.92 -19.23
N TYR A 181 -5.57 -14.16 -19.55
CA TYR A 181 -4.53 -13.14 -19.44
C TYR A 181 -4.75 -11.98 -20.41
N GLN A 182 -4.23 -10.81 -20.05
CA GLN A 182 -4.15 -9.67 -20.95
C GLN A 182 -3.41 -10.03 -22.26
N PRO A 183 -3.70 -9.38 -23.39
CA PRO A 183 -2.93 -9.56 -24.61
C PRO A 183 -1.44 -9.30 -24.39
N HIS A 184 -0.58 -10.28 -24.70
CA HIS A 184 0.85 -10.17 -24.46
C HIS A 184 1.70 -10.92 -25.49
N PRO A 185 2.92 -10.46 -25.83
CA PRO A 185 3.82 -11.16 -26.77
C PRO A 185 4.18 -12.58 -26.32
N ALA A 186 4.29 -12.84 -25.02
CA ALA A 186 4.58 -14.18 -24.49
C ALA A 186 3.58 -15.25 -24.94
N PHE A 187 2.37 -14.86 -25.30
CA PHE A 187 1.30 -15.76 -25.76
C PHE A 187 1.08 -15.72 -27.27
N ALA A 188 1.84 -14.92 -28.02
CA ALA A 188 1.69 -14.86 -29.46
C ALA A 188 2.11 -16.18 -30.09
N THR A 189 1.25 -16.76 -30.93
CA THR A 189 1.51 -18.02 -31.62
C THR A 189 1.68 -17.83 -33.13
N LEU A 190 2.32 -18.81 -33.76
CA LEU A 190 2.28 -19.02 -35.20
C LEU A 190 1.03 -19.84 -35.58
N GLU A 191 0.71 -19.93 -36.86
CA GLU A 191 -0.43 -20.75 -37.35
C GLU A 191 -0.33 -22.23 -36.96
N ASN A 192 0.90 -22.73 -36.74
CA ASN A 192 1.15 -24.10 -36.29
C ASN A 192 1.03 -24.30 -34.76
N GLY A 193 0.62 -23.27 -34.01
CA GLY A 193 0.44 -23.31 -32.55
C GLY A 193 1.71 -23.12 -31.71
N GLN A 194 2.90 -23.02 -32.32
CA GLN A 194 4.14 -22.74 -31.59
C GLN A 194 4.18 -21.27 -31.14
N TYR A 195 4.76 -21.02 -29.96
CA TYR A 195 5.01 -19.67 -29.50
C TYR A 195 5.98 -18.94 -30.44
N ARG A 196 5.58 -17.75 -30.87
CA ARG A 196 6.31 -16.94 -31.85
C ARG A 196 7.63 -16.43 -31.29
N TYR A 197 7.63 -15.93 -30.05
CA TYR A 197 8.77 -15.19 -29.50
C TYR A 197 9.59 -15.96 -28.45
N LEU A 198 9.05 -17.04 -27.85
CA LEU A 198 9.74 -17.76 -26.77
C LEU A 198 11.01 -18.50 -27.24
N ASN A 199 11.10 -18.81 -28.53
CA ASN A 199 12.26 -19.49 -29.14
C ASN A 199 13.23 -18.54 -29.83
N PHE A 200 13.01 -17.21 -29.76
CA PHE A 200 13.94 -16.25 -30.34
C PHE A 200 15.25 -16.23 -29.56
N SER A 201 16.36 -16.14 -30.29
CA SER A 201 17.68 -15.88 -29.70
C SER A 201 17.75 -14.47 -29.09
N THR A 202 18.69 -14.25 -28.18
CA THR A 202 18.98 -12.93 -27.61
C THR A 202 19.22 -11.87 -28.69
N GLN A 203 19.86 -12.24 -29.82
CA GLN A 203 20.11 -11.33 -30.93
C GLN A 203 18.83 -10.95 -31.68
N GLU A 204 17.89 -11.88 -31.85
CA GLU A 204 16.60 -11.59 -32.47
C GLU A 204 15.70 -10.72 -31.59
N LEU A 205 15.83 -10.85 -30.26
CA LEU A 205 15.10 -10.04 -29.28
C LEU A 205 15.70 -8.63 -29.08
N ALA A 206 16.96 -8.41 -29.46
CA ALA A 206 17.66 -7.13 -29.27
C ALA A 206 17.05 -5.93 -30.02
N LYS A 207 16.21 -6.19 -31.04
CA LYS A 207 15.52 -5.16 -31.84
C LYS A 207 14.26 -4.59 -31.19
N TYR A 208 13.78 -5.17 -30.09
CA TYR A 208 12.58 -4.71 -29.38
C TYR A 208 13.01 -3.82 -28.21
N HIS A 209 12.76 -2.52 -28.32
CA HIS A 209 13.14 -1.52 -27.32
C HIS A 209 11.96 -1.13 -26.42
N ASP A 210 10.73 -1.42 -26.85
CA ASP A 210 9.50 -1.22 -26.11
C ASP A 210 8.57 -2.43 -26.29
N LEU A 211 7.68 -2.70 -25.32
CA LEU A 211 6.73 -3.80 -25.41
C LEU A 211 5.80 -3.66 -26.64
N ARG A 212 5.55 -2.43 -27.09
CA ARG A 212 4.71 -2.11 -28.26
C ARG A 212 5.41 -2.41 -29.59
N ASP A 213 6.72 -2.65 -29.60
CA ASP A 213 7.45 -3.06 -30.81
C ASP A 213 7.07 -4.48 -31.26
N PHE A 214 6.53 -5.29 -30.34
CA PHE A 214 6.00 -6.61 -30.64
C PHE A 214 4.68 -6.51 -31.41
N LYS A 215 4.75 -6.70 -32.73
CA LYS A 215 3.60 -6.63 -33.63
C LYS A 215 2.46 -7.59 -33.30
N TYR A 216 2.77 -8.78 -32.75
CA TYR A 216 1.78 -9.81 -32.46
C TYR A 216 1.70 -10.06 -30.96
N THR A 217 0.48 -10.19 -30.46
CA THR A 217 0.18 -10.58 -29.08
C THR A 217 -0.82 -11.73 -29.11
N GLY A 218 -0.92 -12.46 -28.00
CA GLY A 218 -1.94 -13.49 -27.81
C GLY A 218 -2.47 -13.47 -26.39
N THR A 219 -3.30 -14.46 -26.05
CA THR A 219 -3.79 -14.70 -24.70
C THR A 219 -3.93 -16.20 -24.48
N ARG A 220 -3.98 -16.62 -23.22
CA ARG A 220 -4.40 -17.96 -22.82
C ARG A 220 -5.21 -17.90 -21.53
N GLU A 221 -5.92 -18.99 -21.28
CA GLU A 221 -6.65 -19.18 -20.02
C GLU A 221 -5.67 -19.28 -18.84
N LEU A 222 -6.08 -18.71 -17.72
CA LEU A 222 -5.48 -18.87 -16.40
C LEU A 222 -5.68 -20.31 -15.90
N THR A 223 -4.65 -20.88 -15.29
CA THR A 223 -4.68 -22.23 -14.70
C THR A 223 -4.12 -22.23 -13.28
N ALA A 224 -4.39 -23.31 -12.54
CA ALA A 224 -3.85 -23.51 -11.20
C ALA A 224 -2.31 -23.56 -11.17
N ASP A 225 -1.68 -24.03 -12.26
CA ASP A 225 -0.22 -24.05 -12.40
C ASP A 225 0.40 -22.65 -12.35
N ASP A 226 -0.33 -21.60 -12.76
CA ASP A 226 0.18 -20.23 -12.76
C ASP A 226 0.34 -19.65 -11.34
N TYR A 227 -0.54 -20.06 -10.41
CA TYR A 227 -0.41 -19.73 -8.99
C TYR A 227 0.74 -20.49 -8.35
N VAL A 228 0.85 -21.79 -8.64
CA VAL A 228 1.95 -22.62 -8.15
C VAL A 228 3.28 -22.10 -8.67
N TYR A 229 3.33 -21.64 -9.93
CA TYR A 229 4.51 -21.05 -10.54
C TYR A 229 4.93 -19.76 -9.83
N GLU A 230 4.00 -18.83 -9.57
CA GLU A 230 4.33 -17.60 -8.83
C GLU A 230 4.85 -17.90 -7.42
N ILE A 231 4.21 -18.82 -6.68
CA ILE A 231 4.66 -19.16 -5.33
C ILE A 231 6.09 -19.74 -5.38
N LYS A 232 6.44 -20.49 -6.43
CA LYS A 232 7.82 -20.93 -6.66
C LYS A 232 8.76 -19.78 -7.04
N ARG A 233 8.29 -18.75 -7.77
CA ARG A 233 9.07 -17.54 -8.09
C ARG A 233 9.51 -16.80 -6.83
N LEU A 234 8.72 -16.84 -5.76
CA LEU A 234 9.10 -16.24 -4.47
C LEU A 234 10.39 -16.86 -3.87
N ALA A 235 10.75 -18.10 -4.25
CA ALA A 235 11.99 -18.77 -3.86
C ALA A 235 13.11 -18.64 -4.91
N SER A 236 12.82 -18.02 -6.06
CA SER A 236 13.75 -17.99 -7.20
C SER A 236 14.89 -16.99 -6.96
N PRO A 237 16.14 -17.38 -7.18
CA PRO A 237 17.28 -16.47 -7.07
C PRO A 237 17.29 -15.40 -8.17
N LEU A 238 16.52 -15.59 -9.25
CA LEU A 238 16.30 -14.57 -10.28
C LEU A 238 15.38 -13.44 -9.80
N THR A 239 14.45 -13.77 -8.91
CA THR A 239 13.43 -12.85 -8.42
C THR A 239 13.90 -12.12 -7.17
N ASN A 240 14.63 -12.81 -6.28
CA ASN A 240 15.13 -12.28 -5.01
C ASN A 240 14.03 -11.57 -4.19
N SER A 241 12.94 -12.30 -3.95
CA SER A 241 11.75 -11.77 -3.29
C SER A 241 12.05 -11.34 -1.84
N PRO A 242 11.62 -10.14 -1.40
CA PRO A 242 11.84 -9.69 -0.02
C PRO A 242 11.11 -10.54 1.02
N ILE A 243 10.07 -11.28 0.62
CA ILE A 243 9.28 -12.15 1.50
C ILE A 243 9.74 -13.61 1.49
N GLN A 244 10.84 -13.95 0.81
CA GLN A 244 11.35 -15.34 0.76
C GLN A 244 11.56 -15.91 2.17
N GLY A 245 12.18 -15.16 3.08
CA GLY A 245 12.41 -15.61 4.46
C GLY A 245 11.11 -15.85 5.24
N LEU A 246 10.09 -15.02 5.01
CA LEU A 246 8.76 -15.21 5.59
C LEU A 246 8.11 -16.48 5.03
N MET A 247 8.17 -16.70 3.71
CA MET A 247 7.66 -17.93 3.10
C MET A 247 8.38 -19.18 3.61
N SER A 248 9.70 -19.13 3.81
CA SER A 248 10.49 -20.22 4.42
C SER A 248 10.02 -20.60 5.81
N THR A 249 9.49 -19.64 6.58
CA THR A 249 8.97 -19.89 7.94
C THR A 249 7.61 -20.59 7.91
N HIS A 250 6.77 -20.27 6.93
CA HIS A 250 5.38 -20.74 6.89
C HIS A 250 5.14 -21.92 5.94
N ILE A 251 5.85 -22.05 4.82
CA ILE A 251 5.63 -23.10 3.83
C ILE A 251 6.67 -24.22 4.02
N PRO A 252 6.28 -25.45 4.38
CA PRO A 252 7.19 -26.57 4.57
C PRO A 252 8.05 -26.82 3.32
N GLY A 253 9.37 -26.97 3.51
CA GLY A 253 10.31 -27.28 2.42
C GLY A 253 10.65 -26.11 1.49
N PHE A 254 10.13 -24.91 1.74
CA PHE A 254 10.36 -23.74 0.88
C PHE A 254 11.82 -23.28 0.89
N ASP A 255 12.49 -23.31 2.04
CA ASP A 255 13.92 -22.96 2.14
C ASP A 255 14.82 -23.94 1.36
N SER A 256 14.57 -25.25 1.51
CA SER A 256 15.28 -26.30 0.76
C SER A 256 15.02 -26.19 -0.75
N PHE A 257 13.81 -25.79 -1.14
CA PHE A 257 13.47 -25.51 -2.53
C PHE A 257 14.26 -24.31 -3.06
N ALA A 258 14.34 -23.20 -2.33
CA ALA A 258 15.15 -22.03 -2.71
C ALA A 258 16.64 -22.41 -2.89
N GLN A 259 17.20 -23.21 -1.98
CA GLN A 259 18.57 -23.74 -2.09
C GLN A 259 18.75 -24.61 -3.35
N THR A 260 17.76 -25.45 -3.68
CA THR A 260 17.78 -26.27 -4.90
C THR A 260 17.79 -25.41 -6.16
N LEU A 261 16.96 -24.36 -6.21
CA LEU A 261 16.95 -23.41 -7.31
C LEU A 261 18.28 -22.66 -7.44
N GLN A 262 18.87 -22.23 -6.33
CA GLN A 262 20.18 -21.57 -6.30
C GLN A 262 21.30 -22.45 -6.89
N GLN A 263 21.27 -23.76 -6.66
CA GLN A 263 22.25 -24.70 -7.23
C GLN A 263 22.13 -24.87 -8.75
N HIS A 264 20.93 -24.70 -9.30
CA HIS A 264 20.65 -24.83 -10.73
C HIS A 264 20.64 -23.48 -11.46
N TYR A 265 20.81 -22.38 -10.72
CA TYR A 265 20.85 -21.05 -11.29
C TYR A 265 22.12 -20.84 -12.10
N GLN A 266 21.94 -20.35 -13.33
CA GLN A 266 23.03 -19.93 -14.22
C GLN A 266 22.73 -18.52 -14.73
N PRO A 267 23.62 -17.53 -14.50
CA PRO A 267 23.41 -16.17 -14.97
C PRO A 267 23.15 -16.11 -16.48
N GLY A 268 22.09 -15.41 -16.88
CA GLY A 268 21.71 -15.24 -18.29
C GLY A 268 20.97 -16.41 -18.92
N HIS A 269 20.61 -17.44 -18.14
CA HIS A 269 19.80 -18.58 -18.60
C HIS A 269 18.44 -18.61 -17.89
N PHE A 270 17.41 -19.03 -18.63
CA PHE A 270 16.07 -19.23 -18.07
C PHE A 270 16.06 -20.41 -17.08
N LEU A 271 15.67 -20.14 -15.83
CA LEU A 271 15.46 -21.17 -14.82
C LEU A 271 13.99 -21.61 -14.83
N ASP A 272 13.70 -22.71 -15.52
CA ASP A 272 12.34 -23.26 -15.63
C ASP A 272 11.87 -23.90 -14.31
N LEU A 273 11.11 -23.14 -13.52
CA LEU A 273 10.64 -23.58 -12.20
C LEU A 273 9.66 -24.77 -12.24
N ARG A 274 9.09 -25.08 -13.41
CA ARG A 274 8.19 -26.22 -13.58
C ARG A 274 8.90 -27.56 -13.40
N LYS A 275 10.21 -27.59 -13.60
CA LYS A 275 11.04 -28.81 -13.48
C LYS A 275 11.33 -29.20 -12.03
N TYR A 276 11.09 -28.30 -11.07
CA TYR A 276 11.41 -28.51 -9.66
C TYR A 276 10.12 -28.59 -8.83
N PRO A 277 9.83 -29.72 -8.16
CA PRO A 277 8.65 -29.85 -7.32
C PRO A 277 8.81 -29.09 -6.00
N LEU A 278 7.68 -28.64 -5.45
CA LEU A 278 7.55 -28.10 -4.09
C LEU A 278 6.33 -28.78 -3.46
N ASP A 279 6.53 -29.82 -2.65
CA ASP A 279 5.42 -30.69 -2.19
C ASP A 279 4.33 -29.95 -1.42
N ALA A 280 4.69 -28.89 -0.71
CA ALA A 280 3.76 -28.04 0.03
C ALA A 280 2.85 -27.20 -0.88
N VAL A 281 3.20 -27.00 -2.16
CA VAL A 281 2.46 -26.15 -3.11
C VAL A 281 2.30 -26.88 -4.43
N LYS A 282 1.10 -27.43 -4.68
CA LYS A 282 0.88 -28.35 -5.80
C LYS A 282 -0.45 -28.14 -6.49
N THR A 283 -0.42 -28.39 -7.80
CA THR A 283 -1.61 -28.46 -8.65
C THR A 283 -2.31 -29.80 -8.44
N ILE A 284 -3.63 -29.77 -8.27
CA ILE A 284 -4.50 -30.96 -8.16
C ILE A 284 -5.12 -31.27 -9.52
N ASP A 285 -5.63 -30.23 -10.17
CA ASP A 285 -6.17 -30.26 -11.53
C ASP A 285 -6.03 -28.86 -12.17
N ARG A 286 -6.51 -28.70 -13.41
CA ARG A 286 -6.42 -27.44 -14.17
C ARG A 286 -6.89 -26.20 -13.39
N TYR A 287 -7.85 -26.34 -12.49
CA TYR A 287 -8.49 -25.25 -11.76
C TYR A 287 -8.36 -25.38 -10.23
N THR A 288 -7.59 -26.33 -9.72
CA THR A 288 -7.46 -26.56 -8.28
C THR A 288 -5.99 -26.72 -7.89
N TYR A 289 -5.56 -26.01 -6.86
CA TYR A 289 -4.25 -26.19 -6.23
C TYR A 289 -4.36 -26.17 -4.71
N GLU A 290 -3.32 -26.68 -4.06
CA GLU A 290 -3.19 -26.71 -2.61
C GLU A 290 -1.92 -25.99 -2.15
N ILE A 291 -2.05 -25.23 -1.06
CA ILE A 291 -0.93 -24.67 -0.30
C ILE A 291 -0.98 -25.24 1.11
N THR A 292 0.12 -25.83 1.56
CA THR A 292 0.30 -26.34 2.91
C THR A 292 1.19 -25.39 3.69
N ILE A 293 0.80 -25.05 4.91
CA ILE A 293 1.59 -24.22 5.83
C ILE A 293 1.85 -24.93 7.15
N ASN A 294 2.92 -24.54 7.84
CA ASN A 294 3.28 -24.96 9.20
C ASN A 294 2.24 -24.47 10.21
N GLY A 295 1.76 -25.38 11.05
CA GLY A 295 0.84 -25.10 12.15
C GLY A 295 -0.47 -24.46 11.73
N VAL A 296 -0.97 -23.53 12.56
CA VAL A 296 -2.13 -22.69 12.28
C VAL A 296 -1.65 -21.24 12.13
N PHE A 297 -2.07 -20.60 11.04
CA PHE A 297 -1.87 -19.18 10.83
C PHE A 297 -3.15 -18.58 10.24
N LYS A 298 -3.99 -18.00 11.09
CA LYS A 298 -5.31 -17.49 10.69
C LYS A 298 -5.25 -16.33 9.71
N GLN A 299 -4.10 -15.67 9.61
CA GLN A 299 -3.85 -14.51 8.77
C GLN A 299 -3.51 -14.91 7.33
N PHE A 300 -3.15 -16.17 7.06
CA PHE A 300 -2.78 -16.65 5.73
C PHE A 300 -3.79 -16.30 4.62
N PRO A 301 -5.12 -16.36 4.82
CA PRO A 301 -6.09 -15.92 3.82
C PRO A 301 -5.94 -14.46 3.38
N TYR A 302 -5.38 -13.57 4.19
CA TYR A 302 -5.12 -12.20 3.76
C TYR A 302 -3.99 -12.12 2.75
N TRP A 303 -2.98 -13.00 2.83
CA TRP A 303 -1.90 -13.08 1.83
C TRP A 303 -2.44 -13.55 0.48
N LEU A 304 -3.46 -14.41 0.50
CA LEU A 304 -4.22 -14.80 -0.70
C LEU A 304 -5.01 -13.64 -1.34
N ALA A 305 -4.96 -12.44 -0.80
CA ALA A 305 -5.48 -11.20 -1.40
C ALA A 305 -4.37 -10.21 -1.82
N MET A 306 -3.10 -10.58 -1.68
CA MET A 306 -1.94 -9.75 -2.01
C MET A 306 -1.35 -10.16 -3.37
N SER A 307 -0.81 -9.19 -4.11
CA SER A 307 -0.37 -9.38 -5.49
C SER A 307 0.70 -10.46 -5.68
N PHE A 308 1.56 -10.69 -4.69
CA PHE A 308 2.61 -11.74 -4.73
C PHE A 308 2.06 -13.18 -4.63
N PHE A 309 0.77 -13.35 -4.32
CA PHE A 309 0.04 -14.62 -4.47
C PHE A 309 -0.84 -14.65 -5.73
N GLY A 310 -0.72 -13.65 -6.60
CA GLY A 310 -1.41 -13.61 -7.89
C GLY A 310 -0.69 -14.44 -8.96
N PRO A 311 -1.37 -14.85 -10.02
CA PRO A 311 -0.83 -15.84 -10.94
C PRO A 311 0.10 -15.19 -11.96
N VAL A 312 1.29 -15.77 -12.15
CA VAL A 312 2.26 -15.32 -13.15
C VAL A 312 2.46 -16.40 -14.22
N PRO A 313 2.35 -16.05 -15.51
CA PRO A 313 2.50 -17.02 -16.59
C PRO A 313 3.99 -17.32 -16.83
N TRP A 314 4.36 -18.60 -16.78
CA TRP A 314 5.73 -19.06 -17.03
C TRP A 314 6.26 -18.63 -18.41
N GLU A 315 5.39 -18.42 -19.40
CA GLU A 315 5.78 -17.94 -20.73
C GLU A 315 6.35 -16.52 -20.68
N ALA A 316 5.77 -15.65 -19.85
CA ALA A 316 6.29 -14.29 -19.69
C ALA A 316 7.64 -14.32 -18.97
N ASP A 317 7.78 -15.18 -17.95
CA ASP A 317 9.05 -15.37 -17.24
C ASP A 317 10.16 -15.88 -18.17
N GLN A 318 9.83 -16.86 -19.04
CA GLN A 318 10.76 -17.31 -20.08
C GLN A 318 11.14 -16.19 -21.04
N LEU A 319 10.17 -15.44 -21.57
CA LEU A 319 10.46 -14.35 -22.50
C LEU A 319 11.36 -13.29 -21.85
N TYR A 320 11.01 -12.86 -20.63
CA TYR A 320 11.69 -11.81 -19.88
C TYR A 320 13.05 -12.23 -19.30
N SER A 321 13.37 -13.52 -19.30
CA SER A 321 14.72 -14.01 -18.95
C SER A 321 15.81 -13.60 -19.95
N SER A 322 15.42 -13.14 -21.15
CA SER A 322 16.36 -12.67 -22.17
C SER A 322 17.08 -11.39 -21.72
N SER A 323 18.41 -11.46 -21.66
CA SER A 323 19.25 -10.30 -21.31
C SER A 323 19.11 -9.12 -22.28
N ALA A 324 18.69 -9.36 -23.54
CA ALA A 324 18.41 -8.29 -24.49
C ALA A 324 17.17 -7.47 -24.10
N LEU A 325 16.12 -8.14 -23.64
CA LEU A 325 14.90 -7.48 -23.18
C LEU A 325 15.12 -6.75 -21.85
N GLN A 326 15.86 -7.38 -20.93
CA GLN A 326 16.23 -6.75 -19.65
C GLN A 326 17.02 -5.45 -19.85
N LYS A 327 17.97 -5.41 -20.79
CA LYS A 327 18.72 -4.19 -21.14
C LYS A 327 17.82 -3.05 -21.66
N ASN A 328 16.71 -3.39 -22.30
CA ASN A 328 15.72 -2.44 -22.78
C ASN A 328 14.60 -2.19 -21.74
N ASN A 329 14.78 -2.61 -20.49
CA ASN A 329 13.78 -2.52 -19.41
C ASN A 329 12.44 -3.20 -19.75
N ILE A 330 12.46 -4.29 -20.53
CA ILE A 330 11.28 -5.11 -20.80
C ILE A 330 11.36 -6.35 -19.89
N GLY A 331 10.54 -6.35 -18.85
CA GLY A 331 10.45 -7.40 -17.84
C GLY A 331 9.33 -7.11 -16.83
N PHE A 332 9.13 -7.99 -15.84
CA PHE A 332 8.06 -7.82 -14.84
C PHE A 332 8.18 -6.51 -14.05
N SER A 333 9.39 -6.04 -13.78
CA SER A 333 9.62 -4.76 -13.10
C SER A 333 9.07 -3.55 -13.84
N THR A 334 8.82 -3.67 -15.15
CA THR A 334 8.29 -2.59 -16.00
C THR A 334 6.90 -2.90 -16.54
N TYR A 335 6.65 -4.15 -16.91
CA TYR A 335 5.45 -4.64 -17.58
C TYR A 335 4.96 -5.93 -16.90
N PRO A 336 4.19 -5.83 -15.80
CA PRO A 336 3.56 -7.00 -15.21
C PRO A 336 2.53 -7.62 -16.17
N VAL A 337 2.34 -8.93 -16.04
CA VAL A 337 1.41 -9.70 -16.88
C VAL A 337 0.41 -10.42 -15.99
N GLY A 338 -0.87 -10.12 -16.14
CA GLY A 338 -1.92 -10.71 -15.32
C GLY A 338 -3.29 -10.76 -16.00
N THR A 339 -4.31 -11.04 -15.21
CA THR A 339 -5.71 -11.22 -15.65
C THR A 339 -6.60 -10.02 -15.31
N GLY A 340 -6.05 -9.01 -14.63
CA GLY A 340 -6.75 -7.89 -14.05
C GLY A 340 -7.48 -6.98 -15.03
N PRO A 341 -8.25 -6.02 -14.50
CA PRO A 341 -9.07 -5.10 -15.30
C PRO A 341 -8.25 -4.18 -16.22
N TYR A 342 -6.97 -3.97 -15.93
CA TYR A 342 -6.09 -3.09 -16.67
C TYR A 342 -4.74 -3.73 -16.96
N MET A 343 -4.11 -3.31 -18.05
CA MET A 343 -2.76 -3.68 -18.46
C MET A 343 -1.90 -2.43 -18.62
N ILE A 344 -0.63 -2.49 -18.24
CA ILE A 344 0.32 -1.39 -18.43
C ILE A 344 0.67 -1.30 -19.92
N GLN A 345 0.35 -0.15 -20.55
CA GLN A 345 0.68 0.13 -21.94
C GLN A 345 1.96 0.96 -22.07
N ILE A 346 2.15 1.92 -21.17
CA ILE A 346 3.35 2.78 -21.10
C ILE A 346 3.78 2.82 -19.64
N ASN A 347 5.04 2.52 -19.38
CA ASN A 347 5.66 2.74 -18.08
C ASN A 347 6.93 3.57 -18.26
N ASN A 348 6.80 4.89 -18.13
CA ASN A 348 7.93 5.79 -18.00
C ASN A 348 7.81 6.51 -16.64
N PRO A 349 8.46 6.01 -15.58
CA PRO A 349 8.34 6.57 -14.25
C PRO A 349 8.87 8.02 -14.16
N ASN A 350 9.62 8.49 -15.15
CA ASN A 350 10.10 9.87 -15.24
C ASN A 350 9.08 10.84 -15.87
N SER A 351 7.96 10.36 -16.40
CA SER A 351 6.96 11.22 -17.04
C SER A 351 5.52 10.75 -16.87
N GLU A 352 5.20 9.53 -17.31
CA GLU A 352 3.84 9.03 -17.34
C GLU A 352 3.76 7.50 -17.25
N ILE A 353 2.70 7.02 -16.59
CA ILE A 353 2.28 5.63 -16.61
C ILE A 353 0.86 5.59 -17.19
N VAL A 354 0.67 4.78 -18.23
CA VAL A 354 -0.61 4.62 -18.93
C VAL A 354 -1.09 3.18 -18.79
N MET A 355 -2.26 3.01 -18.18
CA MET A 355 -2.93 1.72 -18.05
C MET A 355 -4.14 1.67 -18.98
N GLN A 356 -4.26 0.62 -19.77
CA GLN A 356 -5.37 0.42 -20.70
C GLN A 356 -6.25 -0.73 -20.20
N ARG A 357 -7.56 -0.63 -20.40
CA ARG A 357 -8.51 -1.72 -20.10
C ARG A 357 -8.03 -3.03 -20.74
N ASN A 358 -8.01 -4.10 -19.95
CA ASN A 358 -7.78 -5.44 -20.45
C ASN A 358 -9.04 -5.91 -21.24
N PRO A 359 -8.93 -6.14 -22.57
CA PRO A 359 -10.08 -6.58 -23.36
C PRO A 359 -10.58 -7.97 -22.98
N ASN A 360 -9.75 -8.78 -22.31
CA ASN A 360 -10.06 -10.13 -21.87
C ASN A 360 -10.53 -10.19 -20.40
N PHE A 361 -10.75 -9.04 -19.77
CA PHE A 361 -11.17 -9.01 -18.37
C PHE A 361 -12.48 -9.79 -18.17
N HIS A 362 -12.44 -10.70 -17.19
CA HIS A 362 -13.56 -11.59 -16.89
C HIS A 362 -14.78 -10.79 -16.39
N LEU A 363 -15.94 -11.45 -16.32
CA LEU A 363 -17.15 -10.78 -15.82
C LEU A 363 -16.99 -10.49 -14.32
N GLU A 364 -17.03 -9.22 -13.97
CA GLU A 364 -17.23 -8.75 -12.61
C GLU A 364 -18.26 -7.60 -12.63
N THR A 365 -19.05 -7.49 -11.57
CA THR A 365 -20.05 -6.43 -11.42
C THR A 365 -19.79 -5.61 -10.18
N TYR A 366 -20.14 -4.33 -10.23
CA TYR A 366 -20.11 -3.46 -9.07
C TYR A 366 -20.95 -4.05 -7.91
N PRO A 367 -20.46 -4.00 -6.64
CA PRO A 367 -21.18 -4.54 -5.50
C PRO A 367 -22.62 -4.04 -5.39
N THR A 368 -23.56 -4.96 -5.12
CA THR A 368 -24.98 -4.64 -4.94
C THR A 368 -25.34 -4.36 -3.48
N GLU A 369 -24.44 -4.68 -2.55
CA GLU A 369 -24.61 -4.50 -1.11
C GLU A 369 -23.56 -3.54 -0.56
N GLY A 370 -23.97 -2.74 0.42
CA GLY A 370 -23.13 -1.81 1.17
C GLY A 370 -23.76 -1.49 2.53
N GLU A 371 -23.10 -0.65 3.30
CA GLU A 371 -23.60 -0.15 4.57
C GLU A 371 -24.72 0.90 4.34
N PRO A 372 -25.58 1.19 5.33
CA PRO A 372 -26.64 2.19 5.18
C PRO A 372 -26.14 3.56 4.68
N ASP A 373 -24.96 3.99 5.16
CA ASP A 373 -24.35 5.25 4.71
C ASP A 373 -23.83 5.19 3.27
N ASP A 374 -23.54 4.00 2.73
CA ASP A 374 -23.09 3.86 1.33
C ASP A 374 -24.21 4.22 0.34
N VAL A 375 -25.47 3.92 0.70
CA VAL A 375 -26.65 4.34 -0.08
C VAL A 375 -26.76 5.86 -0.06
N LYS A 376 -26.67 6.47 1.13
CA LYS A 376 -26.76 7.92 1.33
C LYS A 376 -25.66 8.68 0.60
N ASN A 377 -24.45 8.15 0.59
CA ASN A 377 -23.29 8.73 -0.09
C ASN A 377 -23.27 8.46 -1.61
N GLY A 378 -24.24 7.69 -2.13
CA GLY A 378 -24.39 7.42 -3.55
C GLY A 378 -23.39 6.40 -4.11
N TYR A 379 -22.74 5.60 -3.27
CA TYR A 379 -21.78 4.59 -3.71
C TYR A 379 -22.45 3.43 -4.45
N LEU A 380 -23.73 3.15 -4.18
CA LEU A 380 -24.47 2.08 -4.85
C LEU A 380 -25.13 2.48 -6.18
N LYS A 381 -24.86 3.68 -6.73
CA LYS A 381 -25.39 4.13 -8.03
C LYS A 381 -25.05 3.21 -9.20
N ASN A 382 -23.96 2.46 -9.08
CA ASN A 382 -23.47 1.55 -10.11
C ASN A 382 -23.71 0.07 -9.78
N ALA A 383 -24.44 -0.24 -8.71
CA ALA A 383 -24.76 -1.61 -8.29
C ALA A 383 -25.16 -2.50 -9.47
N GLY A 384 -24.50 -3.65 -9.60
CA GLY A 384 -24.76 -4.67 -10.63
C GLY A 384 -24.25 -4.33 -12.04
N LYS A 385 -23.71 -3.14 -12.30
CA LYS A 385 -23.13 -2.82 -13.62
C LYS A 385 -21.80 -3.54 -13.82
N ARG A 386 -21.51 -3.93 -15.07
CA ARG A 386 -20.26 -4.60 -15.47
C ARG A 386 -19.05 -3.68 -15.31
N LEU A 387 -17.97 -4.23 -14.76
CA LEU A 387 -16.68 -3.57 -14.58
C LEU A 387 -15.70 -3.94 -15.72
N PRO A 388 -14.65 -3.12 -15.93
CA PRO A 388 -14.48 -1.78 -15.36
C PRO A 388 -15.23 -0.69 -16.17
N PHE A 389 -15.32 0.56 -15.67
CA PHE A 389 -16.00 1.64 -16.41
C PHE A 389 -15.08 2.52 -17.27
N VAL A 390 -13.86 2.79 -16.80
CA VAL A 390 -12.89 3.65 -17.50
C VAL A 390 -12.04 2.82 -18.47
N ASP A 391 -11.74 3.38 -19.65
CA ASP A 391 -10.97 2.67 -20.68
C ASP A 391 -9.46 2.84 -20.51
N THR A 392 -9.02 4.01 -20.04
CA THR A 392 -7.60 4.31 -19.84
C THR A 392 -7.39 5.11 -18.56
N PHE A 393 -6.34 4.80 -17.81
CA PHE A 393 -5.81 5.66 -16.77
C PHE A 393 -4.48 6.25 -17.22
N LEU A 394 -4.36 7.57 -17.08
CA LEU A 394 -3.12 8.30 -17.32
C LEU A 394 -2.67 8.92 -16.01
N PHE A 395 -1.52 8.48 -15.53
CA PHE A 395 -0.85 9.02 -14.37
C PHE A 395 0.37 9.82 -14.83
N SER A 396 0.42 11.11 -14.52
CA SER A 396 1.58 11.97 -14.79
C SER A 396 2.45 12.14 -13.55
N LEU A 397 3.77 12.21 -13.72
CA LEU A 397 4.69 12.51 -12.62
C LEU A 397 4.49 13.96 -12.16
N GLU A 398 4.13 14.15 -10.90
CA GLU A 398 3.96 15.47 -10.27
C GLU A 398 4.63 15.46 -8.89
N LYS A 399 5.83 16.05 -8.83
CA LYS A 399 6.63 16.09 -7.58
C LYS A 399 6.21 17.22 -6.64
N GLU A 400 5.67 18.30 -7.20
CA GLU A 400 5.36 19.53 -6.48
C GLU A 400 3.86 19.63 -6.19
N SER A 401 3.51 19.98 -4.94
CA SER A 401 2.12 20.04 -4.47
C SER A 401 1.29 21.13 -5.18
N ILE A 402 1.88 22.32 -5.39
CA ILE A 402 1.19 23.51 -5.91
C ILE A 402 0.85 23.37 -7.41
N PRO A 403 1.77 22.98 -8.32
CA PRO A 403 1.42 22.76 -9.72
C PRO A 403 0.34 21.67 -9.89
N GLY A 404 0.43 20.58 -9.12
CA GLY A 404 -0.59 19.53 -9.12
C GLY A 404 -1.96 20.04 -8.68
N TRP A 405 -2.00 20.85 -7.63
CA TRP A 405 -3.20 21.52 -7.15
C TRP A 405 -3.83 22.45 -8.19
N VAL A 406 -3.03 23.30 -8.83
CA VAL A 406 -3.52 24.23 -9.86
C VAL A 406 -4.10 23.48 -11.05
N LYS A 407 -3.43 22.42 -11.52
CA LYS A 407 -3.94 21.55 -12.61
C LYS A 407 -5.26 20.88 -12.21
N PHE A 408 -5.39 20.44 -10.96
CA PHE A 408 -6.66 19.92 -10.45
C PHE A 408 -7.76 20.97 -10.49
N LEU A 409 -7.53 22.19 -9.99
CA LEU A 409 -8.53 23.28 -10.02
C LEU A 409 -8.91 23.70 -11.45
N GLN A 410 -7.99 23.55 -12.40
CA GLN A 410 -8.25 23.76 -13.83
C GLN A 410 -9.02 22.60 -14.49
N GLY A 411 -9.29 21.53 -13.75
CA GLY A 411 -9.98 20.34 -14.23
C GLY A 411 -9.10 19.37 -15.01
N TYR A 412 -7.76 19.59 -15.06
CA TYR A 412 -6.84 18.70 -15.77
C TYR A 412 -6.55 17.40 -15.01
N TYR A 413 -6.77 17.34 -13.70
CA TYR A 413 -6.82 16.08 -12.96
C TYR A 413 -8.24 15.82 -12.45
N ASP A 414 -8.69 14.57 -12.54
CA ASP A 414 -10.04 14.15 -12.14
C ASP A 414 -10.18 14.01 -10.62
N SER A 415 -9.05 13.81 -9.93
CA SER A 415 -8.95 13.81 -8.47
C SER A 415 -7.63 14.40 -8.00
N SER A 416 -7.59 14.85 -6.75
CA SER A 416 -6.36 15.29 -6.12
C SER A 416 -6.34 14.93 -4.63
N GLY A 417 -5.16 14.58 -4.12
CA GLY A 417 -4.91 14.64 -2.69
C GLY A 417 -4.81 16.09 -2.21
N ILE A 418 -4.76 16.30 -0.90
CA ILE A 418 -4.59 17.66 -0.34
C ILE A 418 -3.21 17.75 0.29
N GLY A 419 -2.33 18.57 -0.29
CA GLY A 419 -1.03 18.92 0.32
C GLY A 419 -1.21 19.82 1.55
N ALA A 420 -0.23 19.87 2.44
CA ALA A 420 -0.27 20.74 3.63
C ALA A 420 -0.43 22.22 3.23
N ASP A 421 0.27 22.66 2.19
CA ASP A 421 0.25 24.03 1.66
C ASP A 421 -1.14 24.50 1.21
N ASN A 422 -1.95 23.57 0.69
CA ASN A 422 -3.25 23.85 0.11
C ASN A 422 -4.41 23.54 1.06
N PHE A 423 -4.14 23.00 2.25
CA PHE A 423 -5.17 22.49 3.16
C PHE A 423 -6.14 23.58 3.61
N ALA A 424 -5.62 24.74 4.04
CA ALA A 424 -6.45 25.87 4.47
C ALA A 424 -7.30 26.46 3.33
N GLN A 425 -6.83 26.36 2.08
CA GLN A 425 -7.61 26.76 0.90
C GLN A 425 -8.70 25.73 0.57
N ALA A 426 -8.42 24.45 0.82
CA ALA A 426 -9.27 23.34 0.42
C ALA A 426 -10.34 22.98 1.45
N ILE A 427 -10.05 23.17 2.75
CA ILE A 427 -10.81 22.61 3.87
C ILE A 427 -11.20 23.69 4.86
N GLN A 428 -12.44 23.62 5.34
CA GLN A 428 -12.92 24.33 6.52
C GLN A 428 -13.39 23.32 7.57
N ILE A 429 -13.05 23.55 8.83
CA ILE A 429 -13.53 22.72 9.94
C ILE A 429 -14.83 23.31 10.46
N ASN A 430 -15.89 22.50 10.52
CA ASN A 430 -17.17 22.94 11.09
C ASN A 430 -17.15 22.94 12.62
N ASN A 431 -18.21 23.44 13.25
CA ASN A 431 -18.34 23.51 14.73
C ASN A 431 -18.30 22.14 15.44
N LYS A 432 -18.31 21.03 14.69
CA LYS A 432 -18.21 19.65 15.21
C LYS A 432 -16.84 19.02 14.94
N GLY A 433 -15.85 19.81 14.49
CA GLY A 433 -14.52 19.30 14.19
C GLY A 433 -14.43 18.50 12.88
N GLN A 434 -15.46 18.52 12.02
CA GLN A 434 -15.47 17.74 10.78
C GLN A 434 -14.96 18.56 9.60
N PRO A 435 -14.10 17.98 8.74
CA PRO A 435 -13.60 18.67 7.56
C PRO A 435 -14.70 18.77 6.49
N LEU A 436 -14.91 19.99 6.00
CA LEU A 436 -15.76 20.31 4.87
C LEU A 436 -14.91 20.92 3.76
N VAL A 437 -15.31 20.72 2.52
CA VAL A 437 -14.72 21.43 1.38
C VAL A 437 -15.00 22.94 1.49
N SER A 438 -14.04 23.78 1.11
CA SER A 438 -14.20 25.23 1.15
C SER A 438 -15.33 25.73 0.26
N PRO A 439 -15.98 26.87 0.57
CA PRO A 439 -17.07 27.43 -0.24
C PRO A 439 -16.68 27.66 -1.70
N GLU A 440 -15.43 28.01 -1.98
CA GLU A 440 -14.89 28.23 -3.33
C GLU A 440 -14.91 26.94 -4.15
N LEU A 441 -14.47 25.83 -3.54
CA LEU A 441 -14.46 24.52 -4.18
C LEU A 441 -15.86 23.92 -4.25
N ALA A 442 -16.70 24.15 -3.22
CA ALA A 442 -18.11 23.75 -3.23
C ALA A 442 -18.90 24.38 -4.38
N LYS A 443 -18.59 25.64 -4.76
CA LYS A 443 -19.19 26.31 -5.93
C LYS A 443 -18.86 25.62 -7.25
N GLN A 444 -17.76 24.86 -7.31
CA GLN A 444 -17.36 24.04 -8.47
C GLN A 444 -17.88 22.60 -8.37
N ASP A 445 -18.73 22.28 -7.37
CA ASP A 445 -19.18 20.92 -7.02
C ASP A 445 -18.01 19.94 -6.79
N ILE A 446 -16.84 20.45 -6.39
CA ILE A 446 -15.73 19.61 -5.95
C ILE A 446 -16.11 18.99 -4.61
N ARG A 447 -15.91 17.67 -4.50
CA ARG A 447 -16.34 16.89 -3.34
C ARG A 447 -15.15 16.37 -2.57
N LEU A 448 -15.18 16.56 -1.25
CA LEU A 448 -14.24 15.95 -0.33
C LEU A 448 -14.70 14.54 0.05
N ARG A 449 -13.76 13.60 0.03
CA ARG A 449 -13.91 12.26 0.60
C ARG A 449 -12.81 12.06 1.63
N THR A 450 -13.19 11.59 2.81
CA THR A 450 -12.24 11.21 3.86
C THR A 450 -12.41 9.75 4.26
N ALA A 451 -11.33 9.14 4.73
CA ALA A 451 -11.37 7.83 5.36
C ALA A 451 -10.20 7.67 6.33
N LEU A 452 -10.48 7.06 7.49
CA LEU A 452 -9.43 6.56 8.38
C LEU A 452 -8.71 5.42 7.70
N LEU A 453 -7.39 5.52 7.66
CA LEU A 453 -6.51 4.47 7.16
C LEU A 453 -6.07 3.62 8.36
N PRO A 454 -5.87 2.30 8.17
CA PRO A 454 -5.32 1.44 9.20
C PRO A 454 -3.80 1.66 9.27
N THR A 455 -3.41 2.86 9.71
CA THR A 455 -2.01 3.26 9.87
C THR A 455 -1.83 3.97 11.21
N ILE A 456 -0.60 3.96 11.71
CA ILE A 456 -0.21 4.70 12.91
C ILE A 456 1.20 5.24 12.74
N SER A 457 1.42 6.47 13.19
CA SER A 457 2.75 7.06 13.38
C SER A 457 2.99 7.28 14.86
N TYR A 458 4.22 7.11 15.33
CA TYR A 458 4.56 7.19 16.74
C TYR A 458 6.01 7.62 16.99
N PHE A 459 6.26 8.17 18.18
CA PHE A 459 7.61 8.34 18.72
C PHE A 459 7.96 7.13 19.58
N ALA A 460 9.13 6.56 19.36
CA ALA A 460 9.58 5.32 19.98
C ALA A 460 10.90 5.47 20.72
N PHE A 461 11.09 4.59 21.70
CA PHE A 461 12.31 4.42 22.45
C PHE A 461 12.94 3.06 22.10
N ASN A 462 14.25 3.03 21.93
CA ASN A 462 14.96 1.76 21.87
C ASN A 462 15.00 1.12 23.26
N MET A 463 14.32 0.00 23.44
CA MET A 463 14.21 -0.71 24.71
C MET A 463 15.52 -1.39 25.15
N LYS A 464 16.55 -1.40 24.29
CA LYS A 464 17.92 -1.83 24.62
C LYS A 464 18.86 -0.65 24.95
N ASP A 465 18.42 0.60 24.81
CA ASP A 465 19.22 1.76 25.23
C ASP A 465 19.38 1.78 26.77
N PRO A 466 20.57 2.09 27.31
CA PRO A 466 20.83 2.03 28.74
C PRO A 466 20.12 3.12 29.57
N ILE A 467 19.63 4.20 28.95
CA ILE A 467 18.99 5.32 29.63
C ILE A 467 17.47 5.24 29.47
N VAL A 468 16.99 5.20 28.23
CA VAL A 468 15.54 5.23 27.93
C VAL A 468 14.93 3.83 27.83
N GLY A 469 15.74 2.78 27.65
CA GLY A 469 15.27 1.40 27.52
C GLY A 469 15.08 0.68 28.86
N GLY A 470 14.68 -0.60 28.80
CA GLY A 470 14.42 -1.43 29.98
C GLY A 470 13.06 -1.22 30.67
N TYR A 471 12.77 -2.10 31.63
CA TYR A 471 11.44 -2.26 32.26
C TYR A 471 11.38 -1.78 33.72
N GLY A 472 12.44 -1.14 34.22
CA GLY A 472 12.46 -0.60 35.57
C GLY A 472 11.57 0.63 35.71
N GLU A 473 11.06 0.86 36.92
CA GLU A 473 10.16 1.99 37.22
C GLU A 473 10.77 3.35 36.86
N ALA A 474 12.07 3.54 37.08
CA ALA A 474 12.75 4.78 36.71
C ALA A 474 12.70 5.02 35.19
N GLN A 475 12.96 3.99 34.38
CA GLN A 475 12.95 4.11 32.93
C GLN A 475 11.53 4.27 32.36
N LYS A 476 10.53 3.56 32.91
CA LYS A 476 9.11 3.77 32.57
C LYS A 476 8.70 5.23 32.81
N LYS A 477 9.00 5.77 33.99
CA LYS A 477 8.65 7.16 34.35
C LYS A 477 9.39 8.19 33.49
N LEU A 478 10.63 7.93 33.10
CA LEU A 478 11.36 8.77 32.16
C LEU A 478 10.64 8.81 30.80
N ARG A 479 10.27 7.64 30.24
CA ARG A 479 9.54 7.56 28.97
C ARG A 479 8.18 8.24 29.04
N GLN A 480 7.43 8.02 30.13
CA GLN A 480 6.13 8.66 30.36
C GLN A 480 6.27 10.19 30.48
N ALA A 481 7.29 10.69 31.19
CA ALA A 481 7.56 12.12 31.29
C ALA A 481 7.86 12.74 29.92
N ILE A 482 8.67 12.07 29.09
CA ILE A 482 8.97 12.50 27.73
C ILE A 482 7.71 12.47 26.84
N ALA A 483 6.92 11.40 26.92
CA ALA A 483 5.68 11.27 26.16
C ALA A 483 4.65 12.36 26.48
N ILE A 484 4.60 12.83 27.73
CA ILE A 484 3.74 13.94 28.13
C ILE A 484 4.31 15.29 27.66
N ALA A 485 5.63 15.46 27.69
CA ALA A 485 6.26 16.70 27.26
C ALA A 485 6.17 16.91 25.74
N ILE A 486 6.22 15.85 24.93
CA ILE A 486 5.93 15.96 23.50
C ILE A 486 4.40 16.05 23.34
N ASN A 487 3.89 17.29 23.32
CA ASN A 487 2.46 17.53 23.13
C ASN A 487 2.04 17.22 21.68
N THR A 488 1.50 16.02 21.44
CA THR A 488 1.08 15.57 20.11
C THR A 488 -0.12 16.35 19.57
N GLU A 489 -0.99 16.87 20.43
CA GLU A 489 -2.10 17.76 20.03
C GLU A 489 -1.55 19.03 19.39
N GLU A 490 -0.57 19.64 20.04
CA GLU A 490 0.12 20.84 19.53
C GLU A 490 0.93 20.53 18.28
N PHE A 491 1.65 19.39 18.24
CA PHE A 491 2.38 18.96 17.05
C PHE A 491 1.48 18.87 15.81
N ILE A 492 0.33 18.20 15.93
CA ILE A 492 -0.64 18.07 14.84
C ILE A 492 -1.21 19.44 14.45
N SER A 493 -1.48 20.31 15.42
CA SER A 493 -2.00 21.65 15.15
C SER A 493 -0.99 22.52 14.38
N ILE A 494 0.28 22.52 14.80
CA ILE A 494 1.34 23.39 14.24
C ILE A 494 1.82 22.87 12.89
N PHE A 495 2.16 21.58 12.81
CA PHE A 495 2.88 21.02 11.65
C PHE A 495 1.98 20.29 10.65
N LEU A 496 0.80 19.85 11.07
CA LEU A 496 -0.13 19.12 10.21
C LEU A 496 -1.43 19.89 9.94
N ASN A 497 -1.53 21.16 10.36
CA ASN A 497 -2.74 21.99 10.20
C ASN A 497 -4.01 21.31 10.75
N GLY A 498 -3.88 20.55 11.84
CA GLY A 498 -4.99 19.80 12.44
C GLY A 498 -5.34 18.49 11.71
N ARG A 499 -4.50 18.00 10.79
CA ARG A 499 -4.76 16.78 10.01
C ARG A 499 -4.32 15.53 10.75
N GLY A 500 -5.23 14.58 10.85
CA GLY A 500 -5.01 13.28 11.48
C GLY A 500 -5.65 13.19 12.86
N GLN A 501 -5.97 11.96 13.25
CA GLN A 501 -6.56 11.69 14.56
C GLN A 501 -5.45 11.29 15.52
N ILE A 502 -5.42 11.84 16.74
CA ILE A 502 -4.39 11.48 17.74
C ILE A 502 -4.44 9.98 18.05
N ALA A 503 -3.26 9.36 18.11
CA ALA A 503 -3.12 7.93 18.35
C ALA A 503 -2.95 7.62 19.85
N TYR A 504 -4.03 7.19 20.51
CA TYR A 504 -4.02 6.80 21.93
C TYR A 504 -3.88 5.28 22.18
N SER A 505 -3.97 4.47 21.13
CA SER A 505 -3.89 3.01 21.18
C SER A 505 -2.94 2.51 20.08
N PRO A 506 -2.21 1.40 20.31
CA PRO A 506 -1.35 0.83 19.26
C PRO A 506 -2.13 0.24 18.08
N ILE A 507 -3.45 0.09 18.22
CA ILE A 507 -4.34 -0.43 17.18
C ILE A 507 -5.16 0.75 16.64
N PRO A 508 -5.22 0.98 15.32
CA PRO A 508 -6.01 2.07 14.75
C PRO A 508 -7.52 1.76 14.71
N PRO A 509 -8.37 2.81 14.62
CA PRO A 509 -9.80 2.65 14.41
C PRO A 509 -10.11 1.81 13.17
N GLY A 510 -11.18 1.02 13.23
CA GLY A 510 -11.59 0.12 12.15
C GLY A 510 -10.93 -1.26 12.16
N ILE A 511 -9.93 -1.47 13.03
CA ILE A 511 -9.34 -2.79 13.30
C ILE A 511 -9.96 -3.37 14.58
N PHE A 512 -10.31 -4.67 14.54
CA PHE A 512 -10.77 -5.36 15.75
C PHE A 512 -9.66 -5.30 16.80
N GLY A 513 -9.94 -4.79 17.99
CA GLY A 513 -8.93 -4.60 19.04
C GLY A 513 -8.85 -3.15 19.48
N PHE A 514 -9.21 -2.21 18.60
CA PHE A 514 -9.39 -0.82 18.97
C PHE A 514 -10.47 -0.65 20.04
N ASN A 515 -10.17 0.15 21.06
CA ASN A 515 -11.07 0.50 22.14
C ASN A 515 -10.86 1.98 22.51
N LYS A 516 -11.80 2.85 22.13
CA LYS A 516 -11.71 4.31 22.38
C LYS A 516 -11.68 4.66 23.88
N GLN A 517 -12.15 3.75 24.75
CA GLN A 517 -12.15 3.95 26.20
C GLN A 517 -10.83 3.56 26.87
N LEU A 518 -9.98 2.78 26.19
CA LEU A 518 -8.70 2.31 26.71
C LEU A 518 -7.57 3.29 26.34
N ILE A 519 -7.66 4.51 26.87
CA ILE A 519 -6.60 5.53 26.71
C ILE A 519 -5.41 5.21 27.62
N ASN A 520 -4.21 5.75 27.34
CA ASN A 520 -3.05 5.56 28.20
C ASN A 520 -3.20 6.34 29.52
N PRO A 521 -3.43 5.68 30.67
CA PRO A 521 -3.69 6.39 31.93
C PRO A 521 -2.44 7.06 32.51
N TYR A 522 -1.24 6.69 32.03
CA TYR A 522 0.03 7.25 32.49
C TYR A 522 0.37 8.57 31.83
N THR A 523 -0.16 8.84 30.64
CA THR A 523 0.17 10.02 29.83
C THR A 523 -1.04 10.90 29.50
N THR A 524 -2.27 10.40 29.68
CA THR A 524 -3.50 11.05 29.21
C THR A 524 -4.56 11.05 30.31
N ASP A 525 -5.36 12.13 30.39
CA ASP A 525 -6.52 12.29 31.27
C ASP A 525 -7.80 12.52 30.45
N TRP A 526 -8.96 12.26 31.05
CA TRP A 526 -10.26 12.60 30.46
C TRP A 526 -10.67 14.02 30.88
N TYR A 527 -11.02 14.87 29.91
CA TYR A 527 -11.63 16.18 30.14
C TYR A 527 -12.84 16.35 29.23
N HIS A 528 -14.03 16.53 29.81
CA HIS A 528 -15.32 16.58 29.10
C HIS A 528 -15.54 15.45 28.08
N ALA A 529 -15.16 14.22 28.46
CA ALA A 529 -15.25 13.02 27.62
C ALA A 529 -14.35 13.01 26.37
N GLU A 530 -13.35 13.89 26.31
CA GLU A 530 -12.26 13.82 25.34
C GLU A 530 -10.91 13.56 26.06
N PRO A 531 -10.04 12.73 25.48
CA PRO A 531 -8.71 12.49 26.03
C PRO A 531 -7.80 13.69 25.78
N HIS A 532 -7.05 14.07 26.81
CA HIS A 532 -6.04 15.13 26.73
C HIS A 532 -4.74 14.71 27.40
N THR A 533 -3.60 15.11 26.82
CA THR A 533 -2.29 14.87 27.42
C THR A 533 -2.18 15.48 28.82
N LYS A 534 -1.52 14.78 29.74
CA LYS A 534 -1.30 15.24 31.12
C LYS A 534 -0.48 16.53 31.17
N SER A 535 -0.53 17.22 32.31
CA SER A 535 0.19 18.49 32.47
C SER A 535 1.72 18.33 32.51
N LEU A 536 2.44 19.35 32.04
CA LEU A 536 3.89 19.46 32.18
C LEU A 536 4.37 19.34 33.64
N ALA A 537 3.58 19.82 34.60
CA ALA A 537 3.90 19.68 36.02
C ALA A 537 3.95 18.21 36.46
N TYR A 538 3.04 17.38 35.93
CA TYR A 538 3.05 15.94 36.16
C TYR A 538 4.25 15.28 35.48
N ALA A 539 4.60 15.68 34.25
CA ALA A 539 5.80 15.20 33.57
C ALA A 539 7.08 15.50 34.37
N LYS A 540 7.23 16.72 34.91
CA LYS A 540 8.37 17.08 35.78
C LYS A 540 8.43 16.25 37.05
N LYS A 541 7.27 15.91 37.64
CA LYS A 541 7.18 15.01 38.79
C LYS A 541 7.69 13.61 38.43
N LEU A 542 7.20 13.03 37.34
CA LEU A 542 7.65 11.71 36.86
C LEU A 542 9.16 11.71 36.56
N LEU A 543 9.67 12.77 35.95
CA LEU A 543 11.09 12.91 35.67
C LEU A 543 11.95 12.95 36.94
N ALA A 544 11.50 13.66 37.99
CA ALA A 544 12.16 13.64 39.28
C ALA A 544 12.14 12.25 39.93
N GLU A 545 11.00 11.55 39.87
CA GLU A 545 10.87 10.16 40.34
C GLU A 545 11.71 9.16 39.54
N ALA A 546 12.00 9.46 38.27
CA ALA A 546 12.93 8.71 37.43
C ALA A 546 14.40 8.95 37.81
N GLY A 547 14.68 9.88 38.74
CA GLY A 547 16.02 10.23 39.18
C GLY A 547 16.65 11.40 38.42
N TYR A 548 15.86 12.16 37.67
CA TYR A 548 16.32 13.29 36.86
C TYR A 548 15.63 14.63 37.19
N PRO A 549 15.58 15.08 38.46
CA PRO A 549 14.95 16.34 38.81
C PRO A 549 15.51 17.50 37.96
N ASN A 550 14.62 18.23 37.28
CA ASN A 550 14.98 19.31 36.33
C ASN A 550 15.96 18.88 35.22
N GLY A 551 15.91 17.61 34.80
CA GLY A 551 16.79 17.08 33.78
C GLY A 551 18.23 16.87 34.26
N ILE A 552 18.48 16.86 35.57
CA ILE A 552 19.81 16.59 36.15
C ILE A 552 19.81 15.21 36.80
N ASN A 553 20.77 14.36 36.45
CA ASN A 553 20.93 13.05 37.08
C ASN A 553 21.26 13.21 38.57
N ALA A 554 20.36 12.78 39.45
CA ALA A 554 20.50 12.94 40.89
C ALA A 554 21.73 12.23 41.48
N LYS A 555 22.29 11.23 40.79
CA LYS A 555 23.47 10.49 41.23
C LYS A 555 24.78 11.14 40.82
N THR A 556 24.82 11.77 39.65
CA THR A 556 26.07 12.30 39.06
C THR A 556 26.15 13.82 39.05
N GLY A 557 25.02 14.52 39.16
CA GLY A 557 24.93 15.98 39.00
C GLY A 557 25.03 16.45 37.54
N ASN A 558 25.17 15.53 36.59
CA ASN A 558 25.30 15.88 35.17
C ASN A 558 23.92 16.11 34.53
N PRO A 559 23.83 17.02 33.54
CA PRO A 559 22.65 17.15 32.70
C PRO A 559 22.31 15.85 31.96
N LEU A 560 21.02 15.57 31.84
CA LEU A 560 20.50 14.50 31.01
C LEU A 560 20.54 14.97 29.55
N ILE A 561 21.36 14.28 28.76
CA ILE A 561 21.46 14.47 27.32
C ILE A 561 20.80 13.27 26.65
N LEU A 562 19.82 13.54 25.79
CA LEU A 562 19.14 12.53 24.97
C LEU A 562 19.36 12.83 23.50
N TYR A 563 19.26 11.79 22.68
CA TYR A 563 19.48 11.82 21.25
C TYR A 563 18.19 11.43 20.53
N TYR A 564 17.79 12.28 19.60
CA TYR A 564 16.74 11.96 18.63
C TYR A 564 17.37 11.61 17.29
N ASP A 565 17.16 10.38 16.85
CA ASP A 565 17.58 9.89 15.55
C ASP A 565 16.49 10.18 14.53
N ALA A 566 16.84 10.97 13.52
CA ALA A 566 15.90 11.47 12.54
C ALA A 566 16.29 11.05 11.13
N ILE A 567 15.30 10.94 10.25
CA ILE A 567 15.53 10.89 8.81
C ILE A 567 15.80 12.33 8.36
N SER A 568 16.94 12.56 7.72
CA SER A 568 17.34 13.88 7.25
C SER A 568 16.37 14.35 6.16
N GLY A 569 15.70 15.46 6.42
CA GLY A 569 14.98 16.27 5.43
C GLY A 569 15.69 17.62 5.33
N LEU A 570 16.07 18.03 4.12
CA LEU A 570 16.78 19.30 3.89
C LEU A 570 15.83 20.53 3.90
N GLY A 571 14.57 20.35 4.34
CA GLY A 571 13.55 21.38 4.30
C GLY A 571 13.58 22.36 5.47
N ALA A 572 12.78 23.41 5.35
CA ALA A 572 12.55 24.36 6.43
C ALA A 572 11.63 23.77 7.53
N ASP A 573 10.70 22.90 7.13
CA ASP A 573 9.68 22.32 8.01
C ASP A 573 10.29 21.35 9.03
N GLU A 574 11.22 20.48 8.61
CA GLU A 574 11.89 19.54 9.52
C GLU A 574 12.75 20.28 10.54
N ARG A 575 13.42 21.36 10.14
CA ARG A 575 14.19 22.20 11.08
C ARG A 575 13.29 22.86 12.12
N ALA A 576 12.10 23.32 11.72
CA ALA A 576 11.11 23.86 12.64
C ALA A 576 10.61 22.79 13.62
N GLN A 577 10.33 21.57 13.15
CA GLN A 577 9.95 20.43 13.99
C GLN A 577 11.06 20.07 15.00
N TYR A 578 12.31 20.03 14.56
CA TYR A 578 13.45 19.73 15.44
C TYR A 578 13.65 20.81 16.50
N GLN A 579 13.55 22.09 16.14
CA GLN A 579 13.64 23.19 17.10
C GLN A 579 12.48 23.15 18.10
N TRP A 580 11.26 22.88 17.64
CA TRP A 580 10.09 22.71 18.52
C TRP A 580 10.32 21.58 19.52
N MET A 581 10.75 20.42 19.05
CA MET A 581 11.00 19.27 19.92
C MET A 581 12.15 19.54 20.92
N GLN A 582 13.19 20.26 20.52
CA GLN A 582 14.23 20.71 21.45
C GLN A 582 13.66 21.64 22.54
N ASN A 583 12.72 22.52 22.19
CA ASN A 583 12.04 23.38 23.15
C ASN A 583 11.18 22.56 24.13
N GLU A 584 10.43 21.56 23.65
CA GLU A 584 9.64 20.66 24.51
C GLU A 584 10.52 19.92 25.53
N PHE A 585 11.66 19.40 25.11
CA PHE A 585 12.61 18.75 26.03
C PHE A 585 13.26 19.75 27.00
N ALA A 586 13.53 20.99 26.56
CA ALA A 586 14.05 22.04 27.41
C ALA A 586 13.07 22.44 28.52
N GLN A 587 11.75 22.30 28.30
CA GLN A 587 10.75 22.51 29.36
C GLN A 587 10.91 21.52 30.53
N LEU A 588 11.47 20.34 30.28
CA LEU A 588 11.86 19.33 31.29
C LEU A 588 13.28 19.53 31.84
N GLY A 589 14.06 20.47 31.30
CA GLY A 589 15.48 20.65 31.60
C GLY A 589 16.39 19.63 30.91
N ILE A 590 15.89 18.90 29.91
CA ILE A 590 16.64 17.87 29.18
C ILE A 590 17.27 18.50 27.93
N GLN A 591 18.55 18.20 27.68
CA GLN A 591 19.20 18.58 26.44
C GLN A 591 18.95 17.53 25.35
N LEU A 592 18.27 17.92 24.27
CA LEU A 592 18.04 17.04 23.11
C LEU A 592 19.00 17.33 21.96
N ILE A 593 19.75 16.31 21.54
CA ILE A 593 20.66 16.34 20.39
C ILE A 593 20.01 15.63 19.21
N ILE A 594 19.85 16.33 18.09
CA ILE A 594 19.32 15.76 16.85
C ILE A 594 20.46 15.09 16.08
N ARG A 595 20.27 13.82 15.69
CA ARG A 595 21.17 13.03 14.86
C ARG A 595 20.45 12.63 13.58
N ASP A 596 20.51 13.48 12.56
CA ASP A 596 19.88 13.21 11.28
C ASP A 596 20.77 12.36 10.37
N SER A 597 20.14 11.51 9.56
CA SER A 597 20.82 10.65 8.57
C SER A 597 19.90 10.40 7.37
N ASP A 598 20.45 10.12 6.19
CA ASP A 598 19.64 9.66 5.06
C ASP A 598 18.86 8.38 5.42
N TYR A 599 17.78 8.10 4.66
CA TYR A 599 16.86 7.02 4.99
C TYR A 599 17.53 5.65 5.09
N ASN A 600 18.45 5.30 4.17
CA ASN A 600 19.12 4.00 4.19
C ASN A 600 19.99 3.85 5.44
N ARG A 601 20.74 4.90 5.79
CA ARG A 601 21.53 4.92 7.02
C ARG A 601 20.65 4.92 8.27
N PHE A 602 19.49 5.55 8.23
CA PHE A 602 18.53 5.50 9.33
C PHE A 602 17.98 4.09 9.53
N GLN A 603 17.59 3.39 8.45
CA GLN A 603 17.18 1.99 8.50
C GLN A 603 18.29 1.09 9.06
N ASP A 604 19.55 1.30 8.65
CA ASP A 604 20.70 0.57 9.20
C ASP A 604 20.82 0.77 10.73
N LYS A 605 20.66 2.01 11.21
CA LYS A 605 20.65 2.31 12.66
C LYS A 605 19.50 1.63 13.39
N ILE A 606 18.30 1.56 12.80
CA ILE A 606 17.16 0.82 13.36
C ILE A 606 17.49 -0.67 13.46
N SER A 607 17.97 -1.27 12.37
CA SER A 607 18.29 -2.70 12.31
C SER A 607 19.40 -3.12 13.29
N THR A 608 20.38 -2.23 13.51
CA THR A 608 21.49 -2.44 14.43
C THR A 608 21.22 -1.93 15.85
N GLY A 609 20.02 -1.39 16.12
CA GLY A 609 19.66 -0.82 17.41
C GLY A 609 20.49 0.40 17.83
N ASN A 610 21.17 1.05 16.89
CA ASN A 610 21.99 2.26 17.12
C ASN A 610 21.14 3.54 17.10
N VAL A 611 19.99 3.48 17.78
CA VAL A 611 19.04 4.58 17.95
C VAL A 611 18.66 4.72 19.43
N GLN A 612 18.24 5.92 19.84
CA GLN A 612 17.74 6.17 21.20
C GLN A 612 16.26 6.56 21.21
N ILE A 613 15.92 7.73 20.66
CA ILE A 613 14.54 8.18 20.44
C ILE A 613 14.36 8.41 18.95
N PHE A 614 13.26 7.95 18.36
CA PHE A 614 13.03 8.07 16.92
C PHE A 614 11.54 8.10 16.58
N ALA A 615 11.17 8.70 15.45
CA ALA A 615 9.84 8.57 14.89
C ALA A 615 9.77 7.37 13.93
N TRP A 616 8.66 6.63 13.97
CA TRP A 616 8.38 5.52 13.07
C TRP A 616 6.89 5.48 12.73
N GLY A 617 6.49 4.56 11.87
CA GLY A 617 5.10 4.32 11.57
C GLY A 617 4.87 2.92 11.04
N TRP A 618 3.62 2.49 11.10
CA TRP A 618 3.16 1.22 10.59
C TRP A 618 1.91 1.40 9.76
N SER A 619 1.84 0.71 8.63
CA SER A 619 0.64 0.59 7.81
C SER A 619 0.23 -0.88 7.82
N ALA A 620 -1.05 -1.15 8.04
CA ALA A 620 -1.52 -2.52 8.05
C ALA A 620 -1.30 -3.20 6.69
N ASP A 621 -0.69 -4.38 6.70
CA ASP A 621 -0.67 -5.28 5.55
C ASP A 621 -2.03 -5.97 5.39
N TYR A 622 -2.68 -6.26 6.53
CA TYR A 622 -4.02 -6.85 6.59
C TYR A 622 -4.78 -6.42 7.85
N PRO A 623 -6.12 -6.41 7.83
CA PRO A 623 -6.93 -5.76 8.85
C PRO A 623 -7.15 -6.64 10.11
N ASP A 624 -6.07 -7.11 10.72
CA ASP A 624 -6.08 -7.89 11.97
C ASP A 624 -5.26 -7.17 13.07
N PRO A 625 -5.69 -7.17 14.34
CA PRO A 625 -4.94 -6.53 15.43
C PRO A 625 -3.53 -7.08 15.60
N GLU A 626 -3.32 -8.36 15.25
CA GLU A 626 -2.01 -8.97 15.35
C GLU A 626 -0.98 -8.22 14.48
N ASN A 627 -1.36 -7.72 13.31
CA ASN A 627 -0.46 -6.97 12.43
C ASN A 627 -0.07 -5.58 12.98
N PHE A 628 -0.64 -5.14 14.10
CA PHE A 628 -0.11 -3.99 14.86
C PHE A 628 0.66 -4.45 16.09
N LEU A 629 0.11 -5.42 16.83
CA LEU A 629 0.69 -5.91 18.08
C LEU A 629 1.98 -6.72 17.86
N PHE A 630 2.21 -7.26 16.66
CA PHE A 630 3.44 -7.99 16.34
C PHE A 630 4.68 -7.08 16.27
N THR A 631 4.48 -5.77 16.04
CA THR A 631 5.54 -4.74 16.13
C THR A 631 6.02 -4.50 17.57
N LEU A 632 5.34 -5.12 18.53
CA LEU A 632 5.65 -5.13 19.96
C LEU A 632 5.98 -6.54 20.47
N TYR A 633 5.96 -7.55 19.60
CA TYR A 633 6.30 -8.92 20.00
C TYR A 633 7.82 -9.08 20.10
N GLY A 634 8.31 -9.53 21.24
CA GLY A 634 9.75 -9.64 21.53
C GLY A 634 10.55 -10.46 20.51
N PRO A 635 10.07 -11.65 20.11
CA PRO A 635 10.71 -12.45 19.07
C PRO A 635 10.80 -11.77 17.70
N ASN A 636 10.03 -10.72 17.43
CA ASN A 636 10.13 -9.91 16.21
C ASN A 636 11.11 -8.74 16.36
N GLY A 637 11.88 -8.63 17.44
CA GLY A 637 12.87 -7.57 17.63
C GLY A 637 13.88 -7.49 16.50
N GLN A 638 14.20 -6.28 16.05
CA GLN A 638 15.25 -6.03 15.04
C GLN A 638 16.57 -6.73 15.40
N LEU A 639 17.00 -6.63 16.66
CA LEU A 639 18.23 -7.25 17.16
C LEU A 639 18.13 -8.77 17.40
N VAL A 640 16.92 -9.34 17.35
CA VAL A 640 16.67 -10.76 17.62
C VAL A 640 16.58 -11.55 16.32
N SER A 641 15.76 -11.08 15.39
CA SER A 641 15.43 -11.80 14.16
C SER A 641 15.47 -10.91 12.91
N GLY A 642 15.80 -9.62 13.04
CA GLY A 642 15.57 -8.63 11.97
C GLY A 642 14.09 -8.40 11.69
N GLY A 643 13.20 -8.67 12.66
CA GLY A 643 11.75 -8.54 12.49
C GLY A 643 11.24 -7.10 12.66
N GLU A 644 9.93 -6.92 12.54
CA GLU A 644 9.25 -5.62 12.46
C GLU A 644 8.97 -4.93 13.80
N ASN A 645 9.67 -5.31 14.87
CA ASN A 645 9.64 -4.59 16.14
C ASN A 645 10.85 -3.65 16.24
N PRO A 646 10.72 -2.36 15.84
CA PRO A 646 11.84 -1.41 15.80
C PRO A 646 12.30 -0.96 17.19
N THR A 647 11.47 -1.17 18.22
CA THR A 647 11.78 -0.75 19.59
C THR A 647 12.61 -1.77 20.35
N ASN A 648 12.72 -3.01 19.85
CA ASN A 648 13.27 -4.16 20.58
C ASN A 648 12.56 -4.41 21.93
N TYR A 649 11.28 -4.03 22.04
CA TYR A 649 10.42 -4.32 23.19
C TYR A 649 10.17 -5.82 23.30
N ASP A 650 10.27 -6.37 24.50
CA ASP A 650 10.32 -7.80 24.80
C ASP A 650 9.86 -8.04 26.24
N ASN A 651 8.58 -7.79 26.50
CA ASN A 651 7.95 -8.05 27.79
C ASN A 651 7.40 -9.50 27.82
N PRO A 652 7.81 -10.36 28.78
CA PRO A 652 7.37 -11.76 28.83
C PRO A 652 5.85 -11.94 28.92
N LYS A 653 5.16 -11.07 29.68
CA LYS A 653 3.70 -11.10 29.79
C LYS A 653 3.06 -10.76 28.44
N PHE A 654 3.52 -9.69 27.80
CA PHE A 654 3.03 -9.30 26.47
C PHE A 654 3.23 -10.43 25.45
N ASN A 655 4.42 -11.04 25.44
CA ASN A 655 4.74 -12.14 24.53
C ASN A 655 3.81 -13.34 24.74
N GLN A 656 3.56 -13.74 25.99
CA GLN A 656 2.65 -14.83 26.32
C GLN A 656 1.22 -14.55 25.83
N LEU A 657 0.71 -13.34 26.08
CA LEU A 657 -0.62 -12.93 25.63
C LEU A 657 -0.72 -12.89 24.10
N PHE A 658 0.32 -12.39 23.42
CA PHE A 658 0.41 -12.37 21.97
C PHE A 658 0.28 -13.78 21.37
N THR A 659 1.03 -14.76 21.90
CA THR A 659 0.96 -16.16 21.44
C THR A 659 -0.41 -16.78 21.67
N GLN A 660 -1.11 -16.39 22.74
CA GLN A 660 -2.50 -16.84 23.00
C GLN A 660 -3.52 -16.17 22.07
N MET A 661 -3.24 -14.94 21.61
CA MET A 661 -4.16 -14.10 20.84
C MET A 661 -4.11 -14.37 19.34
N ILE A 662 -2.91 -14.58 18.76
CA ILE A 662 -2.65 -14.58 17.32
C ILE A 662 -3.60 -15.47 16.49
N ASN A 663 -3.94 -16.65 17.00
CA ASN A 663 -4.77 -17.63 16.30
C ASN A 663 -6.19 -17.74 16.86
N ARG A 664 -6.67 -16.80 17.68
CA ARG A 664 -8.08 -16.77 18.14
C ARG A 664 -9.00 -16.12 17.12
N PRO A 665 -10.28 -16.52 17.06
CA PRO A 665 -11.27 -15.75 16.31
C PRO A 665 -11.55 -14.41 17.00
N ASN A 666 -12.16 -13.47 16.30
CA ASN A 666 -12.54 -12.17 16.85
C ASN A 666 -13.74 -12.29 17.80
N ASP A 667 -13.48 -12.78 19.02
CA ASP A 667 -14.46 -12.98 20.09
C ASP A 667 -14.11 -12.17 21.35
N ALA A 668 -14.93 -12.31 22.39
CA ALA A 668 -14.75 -11.60 23.66
C ALA A 668 -13.46 -11.99 24.41
N GLU A 669 -12.95 -13.21 24.21
CA GLU A 669 -11.71 -13.65 24.85
C GLU A 669 -10.48 -13.05 24.15
N ARG A 670 -10.47 -13.04 22.80
CA ARG A 670 -9.44 -12.34 22.02
C ARG A 670 -9.43 -10.85 22.36
N ARG A 671 -10.60 -10.24 22.55
CA ARG A 671 -10.73 -8.85 23.02
C ARG A 671 -10.03 -8.65 24.37
N ALA A 672 -10.31 -9.49 25.36
CA ALA A 672 -9.73 -9.36 26.71
C ALA A 672 -8.20 -9.49 26.69
N LEU A 673 -7.65 -10.43 25.90
CA LEU A 673 -6.20 -10.55 25.71
C LEU A 673 -5.60 -9.29 25.09
N ILE A 674 -6.25 -8.74 24.06
CA ILE A 674 -5.78 -7.50 23.41
C ILE A 674 -5.82 -6.33 24.39
N ASP A 675 -6.90 -6.16 25.15
CA ASP A 675 -7.03 -5.05 26.10
C ASP A 675 -5.91 -5.14 27.17
N GLU A 676 -5.59 -6.34 27.67
CA GLU A 676 -4.50 -6.55 28.63
C GLU A 676 -3.11 -6.29 28.03
N MET A 677 -2.89 -6.67 26.77
CA MET A 677 -1.67 -6.34 26.03
C MET A 677 -1.52 -4.83 25.85
N VAL A 678 -2.59 -4.13 25.47
CA VAL A 678 -2.60 -2.67 25.32
C VAL A 678 -2.31 -2.00 26.65
N SER A 679 -2.90 -2.45 27.77
CA SER A 679 -2.58 -1.91 29.09
C SER A 679 -1.11 -2.13 29.49
N THR A 680 -0.55 -3.31 29.19
CA THR A 680 0.87 -3.62 29.44
C THR A 680 1.78 -2.70 28.63
N PHE A 681 1.45 -2.49 27.35
CA PHE A 681 2.13 -1.53 26.47
C PHE A 681 2.04 -0.09 27.00
N GLN A 682 0.87 0.34 27.47
CA GLN A 682 0.66 1.69 28.00
C GLN A 682 1.48 1.94 29.27
N GLU A 683 1.56 0.96 30.17
CA GLU A 683 2.41 1.04 31.36
C GLU A 683 3.89 1.15 31.00
N ASP A 684 4.37 0.26 30.13
CA ASP A 684 5.77 0.22 29.74
C ASP A 684 6.16 1.41 28.86
N THR A 685 5.22 1.99 28.10
CA THR A 685 5.43 3.11 27.16
C THR A 685 6.69 2.90 26.29
N PRO A 686 6.85 1.78 25.55
CA PRO A 686 7.98 1.62 24.63
C PRO A 686 7.92 2.60 23.45
N TRP A 687 6.73 3.12 23.16
CA TRP A 687 6.47 4.22 22.25
C TRP A 687 5.13 4.89 22.60
N PHE A 688 4.87 6.08 22.03
CA PHE A 688 3.60 6.80 22.16
C PHE A 688 3.16 7.38 20.81
N GLY A 689 1.85 7.35 20.56
CA GLY A 689 1.28 7.64 19.25
C GLY A 689 1.30 9.13 18.89
N ILE A 690 1.61 9.42 17.63
CA ILE A 690 1.46 10.73 17.01
C ILE A 690 0.05 10.82 16.43
N LEU A 691 -0.25 10.01 15.40
CA LEU A 691 -1.56 10.03 14.74
C LEU A 691 -1.91 8.70 14.06
N TYR A 692 -3.21 8.48 13.88
CA TYR A 692 -3.76 7.58 12.87
C TYR A 692 -3.92 8.33 11.55
N GLY A 693 -3.50 7.69 10.46
CA GLY A 693 -3.56 8.30 9.14
C GLY A 693 -5.00 8.50 8.66
N GLU A 694 -5.23 9.64 8.01
CA GLU A 694 -6.50 9.94 7.37
C GLU A 694 -6.25 10.35 5.92
N SER A 695 -6.98 9.72 5.00
CA SER A 695 -6.95 10.06 3.58
C SER A 695 -7.90 11.21 3.30
N TYR A 696 -7.44 12.21 2.56
CA TYR A 696 -8.24 13.33 2.06
C TYR A 696 -8.15 13.34 0.54
N VAL A 697 -9.25 13.05 -0.15
CA VAL A 697 -9.29 13.04 -1.61
C VAL A 697 -10.39 13.95 -2.11
N LEU A 698 -10.00 14.92 -2.92
CA LEU A 698 -10.93 15.73 -3.70
C LEU A 698 -11.23 15.04 -5.02
N GLY A 699 -12.50 15.01 -5.39
CA GLY A 699 -12.96 14.54 -6.70
C GLY A 699 -13.68 15.64 -7.45
N GLN A 700 -13.43 15.73 -8.75
CA GLN A 700 -14.25 16.54 -9.64
C GLN A 700 -15.67 15.96 -9.75
N HIS A 701 -16.67 16.81 -9.93
CA HIS A 701 -18.08 16.36 -9.92
C HIS A 701 -18.46 15.40 -11.06
N TRP A 702 -17.73 15.43 -12.18
CA TRP A 702 -17.89 14.46 -13.27
C TRP A 702 -17.35 13.07 -12.92
N VAL A 703 -16.67 12.90 -11.79
CA VAL A 703 -16.26 11.60 -11.25
C VAL A 703 -17.34 11.10 -10.29
N THR A 704 -17.80 9.88 -10.50
CA THR A 704 -18.81 9.27 -9.62
C THR A 704 -18.23 9.06 -8.23
N PRO A 705 -18.97 9.38 -7.15
CA PRO A 705 -18.51 9.13 -5.79
C PRO A 705 -18.12 7.66 -5.58
N ASN A 706 -16.93 7.42 -5.03
CA ASN A 706 -16.42 6.11 -4.68
C ASN A 706 -15.87 6.10 -3.24
N LYS A 707 -16.11 5.01 -2.51
CA LYS A 707 -15.65 4.81 -1.14
C LYS A 707 -14.13 4.56 -1.13
N ILE A 708 -13.39 5.28 -0.27
CA ILE A 708 -11.96 5.03 -0.07
C ILE A 708 -11.81 3.71 0.69
N ASN A 709 -10.92 2.84 0.22
CA ASN A 709 -10.62 1.56 0.85
C ASN A 709 -9.15 1.56 1.28
N GLY A 710 -8.90 1.47 2.59
CA GLY A 710 -7.56 1.51 3.15
C GLY A 710 -6.80 0.18 3.10
N MET A 711 -7.42 -0.90 2.59
CA MET A 711 -6.79 -2.21 2.42
C MET A 711 -6.76 -2.70 0.97
N ALA A 712 -7.76 -2.35 0.16
CA ALA A 712 -7.87 -2.80 -1.22
C ALA A 712 -7.11 -1.87 -2.16
N ASN A 713 -6.17 -2.43 -2.93
CA ASN A 713 -5.41 -1.68 -3.93
C ASN A 713 -6.04 -1.76 -5.33
N ASN A 714 -6.82 -2.79 -5.66
CA ASN A 714 -7.42 -3.04 -6.98
C ASN A 714 -8.69 -2.20 -7.28
N THR A 715 -8.72 -0.93 -6.88
CA THR A 715 -9.95 -0.13 -6.84
C THR A 715 -10.27 0.70 -8.09
N LEU A 716 -9.36 0.78 -9.07
CA LEU A 716 -9.57 1.60 -10.27
C LEU A 716 -10.77 1.15 -11.10
N LYS A 717 -11.06 -0.16 -11.12
CA LYS A 717 -12.20 -0.74 -11.84
C LYS A 717 -13.55 -0.14 -11.45
N TYR A 718 -13.68 0.39 -10.22
CA TYR A 718 -14.92 0.96 -9.68
C TYR A 718 -15.13 2.44 -10.03
N ILE A 719 -14.13 3.11 -10.60
CA ILE A 719 -14.21 4.53 -10.96
C ILE A 719 -15.01 4.68 -12.24
N GLN A 720 -15.95 5.62 -12.26
CA GLN A 720 -16.70 6.03 -13.44
C GLN A 720 -16.61 7.56 -13.59
N LEU A 721 -16.48 8.04 -14.82
CA LEU A 721 -16.45 9.48 -15.12
C LEU A 721 -17.37 9.88 -16.28
N ASN A 722 -17.69 11.17 -16.38
CA ASN A 722 -18.43 11.79 -17.48
C ASN A 722 -17.50 12.68 -18.33
N PRO A 723 -16.89 12.16 -19.41
CA PRO A 723 -15.89 12.90 -20.19
C PRO A 723 -16.46 14.14 -20.90
N LYS A 724 -17.75 14.08 -21.29
CA LYS A 724 -18.41 15.19 -22.02
C LYS A 724 -18.59 16.40 -21.12
N GLU A 725 -18.97 16.16 -19.87
CA GLU A 725 -19.10 17.20 -18.84
C GLU A 725 -17.73 17.80 -18.52
N ARG A 726 -16.71 16.97 -18.26
CA ARG A 726 -15.32 17.43 -18.06
C ARG A 726 -14.85 18.35 -19.19
N ALA A 727 -14.95 17.91 -20.44
CA ALA A 727 -14.49 18.69 -21.58
C ALA A 727 -15.24 20.03 -21.71
N THR A 728 -16.54 20.04 -21.40
CA THR A 728 -17.35 21.25 -21.42
C THR A 728 -16.85 22.25 -20.37
N LEU A 729 -16.52 21.77 -19.18
CA LEU A 729 -16.11 22.63 -18.07
C LEU A 729 -14.65 23.06 -18.15
N GLN A 730 -13.74 22.19 -18.56
CA GLN A 730 -12.36 22.59 -18.88
C GLN A 730 -12.34 23.74 -19.89
N LYS A 731 -13.20 23.71 -20.92
CA LYS A 731 -13.33 24.80 -21.88
C LYS A 731 -13.93 26.08 -21.28
N GLN A 732 -14.77 25.98 -20.25
CA GLN A 732 -15.33 27.14 -19.55
C GLN A 732 -14.32 27.75 -18.58
N TRP A 733 -13.61 26.92 -17.81
CA TRP A 733 -12.67 27.33 -16.77
C TRP A 733 -11.35 27.86 -17.33
N ASN A 734 -10.87 27.29 -18.43
CA ASN A 734 -9.56 27.62 -19.02
C ASN A 734 -9.67 28.52 -20.26
N ARG A 735 -10.68 29.41 -20.34
CA ARG A 735 -10.78 30.37 -21.44
C ARG A 735 -9.61 31.36 -21.40
N ALA A 736 -8.81 31.36 -22.46
CA ALA A 736 -7.73 32.32 -22.62
C ALA A 736 -8.27 33.76 -22.64
N GLN A 737 -7.74 34.61 -21.78
CA GLN A 737 -8.12 36.01 -21.70
C GLN A 737 -7.27 36.86 -22.67
N TYR A 738 -7.55 36.72 -23.96
CA TYR A 738 -6.84 37.45 -25.03
C TYR A 738 -6.91 38.97 -24.89
N GLY A 739 -7.86 39.51 -24.13
CA GLY A 739 -7.97 40.94 -23.84
C GLY A 739 -6.72 41.50 -23.14
N TYR A 740 -6.13 40.78 -22.18
CA TYR A 740 -4.92 41.24 -21.50
C TYR A 740 -3.70 41.20 -22.43
N LEU A 741 -3.59 40.17 -23.26
CA LEU A 741 -2.56 40.10 -24.30
C LEU A 741 -2.69 41.27 -25.28
N LEU A 742 -3.92 41.60 -25.70
CA LEU A 742 -4.18 42.76 -26.55
C LEU A 742 -3.80 44.07 -25.86
N ILE A 743 -4.13 44.24 -24.57
CA ILE A 743 -3.73 45.42 -23.79
C ILE A 743 -2.21 45.53 -23.70
N VAL A 744 -1.50 44.44 -23.38
CA VAL A 744 -0.04 44.41 -23.34
C VAL A 744 0.56 44.77 -24.70
N LEU A 745 0.03 44.19 -25.79
CA LEU A 745 0.47 44.52 -27.15
C LEU A 745 0.23 45.99 -27.50
N ILE A 746 -0.93 46.56 -27.12
CA ILE A 746 -1.26 47.98 -27.31
C ILE A 746 -0.30 48.85 -26.49
N VAL A 747 -0.09 48.55 -25.21
CA VAL A 747 0.82 49.30 -24.33
C VAL A 747 2.26 49.24 -24.84
N SER A 748 2.75 48.06 -25.23
CA SER A 748 4.05 47.90 -25.85
C SER A 748 4.15 48.72 -27.13
N PHE A 749 3.16 48.63 -28.02
CA PHE A 749 3.15 49.42 -29.26
C PHE A 749 3.17 50.93 -28.98
N LEU A 750 2.36 51.40 -28.02
CA LEU A 750 2.32 52.81 -27.59
C LEU A 750 3.66 53.25 -26.97
N SER A 751 4.37 52.39 -26.24
CA SER A 751 5.69 52.73 -25.68
C SER A 751 6.77 52.94 -26.75
N PHE A 752 6.60 52.40 -27.96
CA PHE A 752 7.51 52.65 -29.09
C PHE A 752 7.19 53.94 -29.85
N VAL A 753 6.00 54.52 -29.67
CA VAL A 753 5.59 55.76 -30.37
C VAL A 753 6.55 56.93 -30.11
N PRO A 754 6.98 57.24 -28.86
CA PRO A 754 7.94 58.31 -28.60
C PRO A 754 9.29 58.08 -29.29
N PHE A 755 9.73 56.82 -29.40
CA PHE A 755 10.98 56.46 -30.07
C PHE A 755 10.88 56.70 -31.59
N ILE A 756 9.77 56.29 -32.21
CA ILE A 756 9.50 56.54 -33.63
C ILE A 756 9.41 58.06 -33.91
N LEU A 757 8.75 58.81 -33.03
CA LEU A 757 8.65 60.27 -33.14
C LEU A 757 10.01 60.96 -32.99
N LYS A 758 10.84 60.52 -32.02
CA LYS A 758 12.21 61.02 -31.82
C LYS A 758 13.10 60.70 -33.01
N TYR A 759 13.05 59.47 -33.52
CA TYR A 759 13.79 59.05 -34.71
C TYR A 759 13.40 59.87 -35.95
N ARG A 760 12.09 60.08 -36.19
CA ARG A 760 11.60 60.95 -37.27
C ARG A 760 12.04 62.40 -37.08
N LYS A 761 12.09 62.91 -35.84
CA LYS A 761 12.59 64.26 -35.53
C LYS A 761 14.09 64.37 -35.83
N MET A 762 14.89 63.35 -35.51
CA MET A 762 16.33 63.32 -35.83
C MET A 762 16.58 63.28 -37.34
N GLN A 763 15.79 62.53 -38.11
CA GLN A 763 15.90 62.52 -39.59
C GLN A 763 15.57 63.88 -40.23
N ARG A 764 14.79 64.72 -39.56
CA ARG A 764 14.40 66.07 -40.03
C ARG A 764 15.36 67.17 -39.56
N GLN A 765 16.37 66.86 -38.75
CA GLN A 765 17.38 67.84 -38.36
C GLN A 765 18.47 67.94 -39.45
N PRO A 766 18.78 69.15 -39.95
CA PRO A 766 19.88 69.32 -40.90
C PRO A 766 21.22 68.94 -40.24
N PRO A 767 22.17 68.36 -40.98
CA PRO A 767 23.43 67.87 -40.42
C PRO A 767 24.20 68.99 -39.72
N LYS A 768 24.59 68.76 -38.46
CA LYS A 768 25.50 69.66 -37.73
C LYS A 768 26.84 69.71 -38.47
N LYS A 769 27.21 70.89 -38.99
CA LYS A 769 28.57 71.14 -39.52
C LYS A 769 29.58 71.05 -38.37
N VAL A 770 30.39 70.00 -38.35
CA VAL A 770 31.56 69.88 -37.47
C VAL A 770 32.71 70.65 -38.11
N LYS A 771 33.18 71.70 -37.45
CA LYS A 771 34.47 72.35 -37.76
C LYS A 771 35.57 71.46 -37.19
N TYR A 772 36.49 70.99 -38.04
CA TYR A 772 37.73 70.37 -37.61
C TYR A 772 38.79 71.47 -37.43
N GLU A 773 39.22 71.73 -36.20
CA GLU A 773 40.51 72.39 -35.93
C GLU A 773 41.62 71.34 -36.10
N HIS A 774 42.51 71.58 -37.06
CA HIS A 774 43.76 70.83 -37.17
C HIS A 774 44.78 71.42 -36.20
N SER A 775 45.09 70.68 -35.14
CA SER A 775 46.34 70.86 -34.38
C SER A 775 47.36 69.85 -34.90
N SER A 776 48.48 70.38 -35.41
CA SER A 776 49.71 69.65 -35.71
C SER A 776 50.80 70.13 -34.74
N LYS A 777 51.35 69.18 -33.98
CA LYS A 777 52.56 69.25 -33.13
C LYS A 777 52.57 70.21 -31.95
#